data_AF-Q2J402-F1
#
_entry.id   AF-Q2J402-F1
#
_cell.length_a   1.000
_cell.length_b   1.000
_cell.length_c   1.000
_cell.angle_alpha   90.00
_cell.angle_beta   90.00
_cell.angle_gamma   90.00
#
_symmetry.space_group_name_H-M   'P 1'
#
loop_
_entity.id
_entity.type
_entity.pdbx_description
1 polymer ?
#
loop_
_entity_poly.entity_id
_entity_poly.type
_entity_poly.pdbx_seq_one_letter_code
_entity_poly.pdbx_strand_id
1 'polypeptide(L)'
;MKTFLTVKLVLVPFALFWALLAMGHVDWAIGAGLVLALIGNAWRAWRRELFVLEVGGLVLFLGLGGLLLVVPDLAAPTALWLSFAGLSAISIASLVVRRPWTSDYARAAYPDNAATPQFFVINAAITALWAVLFAAIAACRYAGAPGGVIAALVIGGALISIFGPRLAIRFVLQRLAASGETYRWPAPSFARDNAADCDVAVIGAGIGGLTAAALLADAGLKVKVFDQHVVAGGYCHTYLRKAHHLNKPVLYRFDAGPHDFSGVQPGGPFATLLLRLGVADRITWERVTQSFHTARGAIDVPPDWRDYVRVLGERFPDSAAGIKSLFEEIKAIFDDMFSTAASRGGVPGPPSTIDELLAFPRAHPHAYKWMNRPFAELVAAHVRDPAVVAVIDGLAGYIGDGSEPPSCARMVPIFGYYFHGGYYPRGGSGVVADALVEAIEARDGEVRLKTAVKQIIVENGSAAGVVLADGERVRARAVVSNADFKRTLLELVPAAALPRGVRDDLAAAAPANSCFSVHLGVDFVPDLGPSTHLHAPMPLGIAMMSKCDPTAAPPGHAILSLIALVPHDEAKSWFPQESGGNDWKEWRRSEDYLRRKEEFGDRMIAAAETAIPGLSQHIVYRTDASPVTYARYDWASFGAIYGMSTAGQLKGSKTALRHLVIAGGGNIGAGVEAVVISGANAAEALVPGLLARAGSEATASISLLTPKSHAPDKADREAVRC
;
A
#
# COMPACT_ATOMS: atom_id res chain seq x y z
N MET A 1 -31.96 -22.92 1.98
CA MET A 1 -33.38 -23.32 1.95
C MET A 1 -34.19 -22.86 3.18
N LYS A 2 -33.63 -22.85 4.40
CA LYS A 2 -34.39 -22.51 5.63
C LYS A 2 -34.94 -21.07 5.70
N THR A 3 -34.21 -20.06 5.22
CA THR A 3 -34.59 -18.63 5.36
C THR A 3 -35.72 -18.20 4.41
N PHE A 4 -35.81 -18.83 3.24
CA PHE A 4 -36.81 -18.50 2.21
C PHE A 4 -38.23 -18.90 2.62
N LEU A 5 -38.39 -19.98 3.39
CA LEU A 5 -39.69 -20.43 3.90
C LEU A 5 -40.19 -19.54 5.05
N THR A 6 -39.28 -19.14 5.95
CA THR A 6 -39.61 -18.36 7.16
C THR A 6 -40.13 -16.97 6.84
N VAL A 7 -39.55 -16.28 5.84
CA VAL A 7 -40.02 -14.94 5.41
C VAL A 7 -41.40 -15.01 4.74
N LYS A 8 -41.68 -16.08 3.97
CA LYS A 8 -42.97 -16.23 3.29
C LYS A 8 -44.12 -16.51 4.26
N LEU A 9 -43.88 -17.31 5.31
CA LEU A 9 -44.88 -17.61 6.36
C LEU A 9 -45.33 -16.37 7.14
N VAL A 10 -44.47 -15.36 7.27
CA VAL A 10 -44.76 -14.13 8.03
C VAL A 10 -45.73 -13.19 7.33
N LEU A 11 -45.71 -13.16 6.01
CA LEU A 11 -46.59 -12.29 5.24
C LEU A 11 -47.96 -12.93 4.99
N VAL A 12 -48.15 -14.22 5.31
CA VAL A 12 -49.40 -14.95 5.09
C VAL A 12 -50.61 -14.31 5.82
N PRO A 13 -50.52 -13.90 7.10
CA PRO A 13 -51.64 -13.23 7.77
C PRO A 13 -52.10 -11.97 7.03
N PHE A 14 -51.14 -11.16 6.56
CA PHE A 14 -51.42 -9.92 5.83
C PHE A 14 -51.93 -10.18 4.41
N ALA A 15 -51.33 -11.12 3.69
CA ALA A 15 -51.73 -11.47 2.33
C ALA A 15 -53.15 -12.04 2.29
N LEU A 16 -53.48 -12.95 3.21
CA LEU A 16 -54.83 -13.52 3.32
C LEU A 16 -55.84 -12.46 3.74
N PHE A 17 -55.49 -11.61 4.70
CA PHE A 17 -56.30 -10.48 5.13
C PHE A 17 -56.63 -9.53 3.96
N TRP A 18 -55.63 -9.11 3.18
CA TRP A 18 -55.87 -8.23 2.03
C TRP A 18 -56.69 -8.91 0.92
N ALA A 19 -56.50 -10.21 0.69
CA ALA A 19 -57.30 -10.96 -0.29
C ALA A 19 -58.77 -11.06 0.11
N LEU A 20 -59.06 -11.39 1.38
CA LEU A 20 -60.43 -11.47 1.91
C LEU A 20 -61.11 -10.09 1.94
N LEU A 21 -60.38 -9.03 2.28
CA LEU A 21 -60.87 -7.65 2.17
C LEU A 21 -61.24 -7.28 0.73
N ALA A 22 -60.41 -7.67 -0.25
CA ALA A 22 -60.69 -7.40 -1.66
C ALA A 22 -61.94 -8.14 -2.18
N MET A 23 -62.28 -9.28 -1.57
CA MET A 23 -63.51 -10.03 -1.85
C MET A 23 -64.73 -9.52 -1.06
N GLY A 24 -64.58 -8.46 -0.25
CA GLY A 24 -65.65 -7.87 0.55
C GLY A 24 -65.95 -8.60 1.87
N HIS A 25 -65.15 -9.59 2.26
CA HIS A 25 -65.36 -10.38 3.48
C HIS A 25 -64.55 -9.84 4.65
N VAL A 26 -64.99 -8.71 5.24
CA VAL A 26 -64.25 -7.98 6.29
C VAL A 26 -64.08 -8.82 7.58
N ASP A 27 -65.15 -9.47 8.04
CA ASP A 27 -65.13 -10.26 9.29
C ASP A 27 -64.17 -11.45 9.17
N TRP A 28 -64.25 -12.17 8.04
CA TRP A 28 -63.35 -13.27 7.72
C TRP A 28 -61.92 -12.80 7.53
N ALA A 29 -61.70 -11.62 6.93
CA ALA A 29 -60.36 -11.06 6.77
C ALA A 29 -59.70 -10.81 8.13
N ILE A 30 -60.36 -10.06 9.02
CA ILE A 30 -59.83 -9.72 10.34
C ILE A 30 -59.68 -10.98 11.20
N GLY A 31 -60.69 -11.86 11.19
CA GLY A 31 -60.65 -13.13 11.93
C GLY A 31 -59.51 -14.04 11.48
N ALA A 32 -59.35 -14.26 10.17
CA ALA A 32 -58.28 -15.08 9.63
C ALA A 32 -56.89 -14.47 9.90
N GLY A 33 -56.75 -13.15 9.76
CA GLY A 33 -55.52 -12.42 10.08
C GLY A 33 -55.13 -12.59 11.55
N LEU A 34 -56.09 -12.44 12.47
CA LEU A 34 -55.88 -12.60 13.91
C LEU A 34 -55.48 -14.04 14.28
N VAL A 35 -56.20 -15.04 13.76
CA VAL A 35 -55.91 -16.46 14.02
C VAL A 35 -54.51 -16.82 13.53
N LEU A 36 -54.15 -16.43 12.30
CA LEU A 36 -52.83 -16.71 11.76
C LEU A 36 -51.72 -15.95 12.48
N ALA A 37 -51.96 -14.71 12.93
CA ALA A 37 -51.02 -13.95 13.75
C ALA A 37 -50.80 -14.62 15.11
N LEU A 38 -51.85 -15.14 15.76
CA LEU A 38 -51.76 -15.91 17.01
C LEU A 38 -50.96 -17.20 16.81
N ILE A 39 -51.26 -17.98 15.77
CA ILE A 39 -50.52 -19.21 15.44
C ILE A 39 -49.05 -18.89 15.18
N GLY A 40 -48.76 -17.84 14.40
CA GLY A 40 -47.39 -17.41 14.10
C GLY A 40 -46.62 -17.01 15.36
N ASN A 41 -47.21 -16.21 16.24
CA ASN A 41 -46.57 -15.81 17.50
C ASN A 41 -46.41 -16.99 18.46
N ALA A 42 -47.37 -17.90 18.56
CA ALA A 42 -47.26 -19.11 19.38
C ALA A 42 -46.13 -20.02 18.90
N TRP A 43 -45.99 -20.18 17.58
CA TRP A 43 -44.90 -20.94 16.97
C TRP A 43 -43.52 -20.32 17.26
N ARG A 44 -43.40 -18.99 17.20
CA ARG A 44 -42.17 -18.25 17.56
C ARG A 44 -41.84 -18.37 19.04
N ALA A 45 -42.84 -18.22 19.91
CA ALA A 45 -42.69 -18.38 21.35
C ALA A 45 -42.21 -19.79 21.72
N TRP A 46 -42.74 -20.83 21.05
CA TRP A 46 -42.28 -22.21 21.22
C TRP A 46 -40.80 -22.39 20.86
N ARG A 47 -40.30 -21.63 19.89
CA ARG A 47 -38.88 -21.58 19.49
C ARG A 47 -38.04 -20.62 20.33
N ARG A 48 -38.62 -19.97 21.35
CA ARG A 48 -37.98 -18.91 22.14
C ARG A 48 -37.48 -17.74 21.30
N GLU A 49 -38.18 -17.46 20.20
CA GLU A 49 -37.92 -16.33 19.31
C GLU A 49 -39.01 -15.28 19.51
N LEU A 50 -38.63 -14.00 19.53
CA LEU A 50 -39.56 -12.87 19.53
C LEU A 50 -39.18 -11.92 18.41
N PHE A 51 -40.02 -11.82 17.40
CA PHE A 51 -39.76 -11.01 16.21
C PHE A 51 -40.71 -9.80 16.20
N VAL A 52 -40.17 -8.64 15.85
CA VAL A 52 -40.91 -7.37 16.01
C VAL A 52 -42.14 -7.27 15.10
N LEU A 53 -42.07 -7.81 13.88
CA LEU A 53 -43.16 -7.72 12.91
C LEU A 53 -44.35 -8.62 13.29
N GLU A 54 -44.12 -9.83 13.80
CA GLU A 54 -45.17 -10.77 14.20
C GLU A 54 -45.91 -10.26 15.45
N VAL A 55 -45.18 -9.74 16.44
CA VAL A 55 -45.78 -9.14 17.64
C VAL A 55 -46.57 -7.89 17.25
N GLY A 56 -45.99 -7.01 16.45
CA GLY A 56 -46.67 -5.82 15.95
C GLY A 56 -47.91 -6.16 15.13
N GLY A 57 -47.83 -7.18 14.27
CA GLY A 57 -48.94 -7.68 13.46
C GLY A 57 -50.09 -8.20 14.31
N LEU A 58 -49.80 -8.96 15.37
CA LEU A 58 -50.81 -9.41 16.33
C LEU A 58 -51.51 -8.22 17.01
N VAL A 59 -50.76 -7.23 17.47
CA VAL A 59 -51.33 -6.00 18.06
C VAL A 59 -52.22 -5.26 17.06
N LEU A 60 -51.78 -5.16 15.80
CA LEU A 60 -52.56 -4.55 14.73
C LEU A 60 -53.88 -5.29 14.46
N PHE A 61 -53.85 -6.62 14.35
CA PHE A 61 -55.07 -7.41 14.14
C PHE A 61 -56.00 -7.41 15.35
N LEU A 62 -55.47 -7.37 16.59
CA LEU A 62 -56.27 -7.17 17.80
C LEU A 62 -56.96 -5.80 17.78
N GLY A 63 -56.24 -4.75 17.36
CA GLY A 63 -56.81 -3.40 17.21
C GLY A 63 -57.92 -3.34 16.16
N LEU A 64 -57.71 -3.97 14.99
CA LEU A 64 -58.73 -4.08 13.93
C LEU A 64 -59.95 -4.90 14.38
N GLY A 65 -59.73 -6.00 15.11
CA GLY A 65 -60.80 -6.81 15.70
C GLY A 65 -61.61 -6.05 16.74
N GLY A 66 -60.94 -5.29 17.62
CA GLY A 66 -61.60 -4.38 18.56
C GLY A 66 -62.43 -3.32 17.84
N LEU A 67 -61.90 -2.72 16.78
CA LEU A 67 -62.64 -1.75 15.96
C LEU A 67 -63.89 -2.38 15.33
N LEU A 68 -63.78 -3.60 14.81
CA LEU A 68 -64.91 -4.34 14.24
C LEU A 68 -66.00 -4.63 15.27
N LEU A 69 -65.62 -4.97 16.51
CA LEU A 69 -66.57 -5.27 17.59
C LEU A 69 -67.26 -4.02 18.14
N VAL A 70 -66.56 -2.89 18.21
CA VAL A 70 -67.06 -1.66 18.86
C VAL A 70 -67.77 -0.75 17.86
N VAL A 71 -67.26 -0.63 16.63
CA VAL A 71 -67.79 0.27 15.59
C VAL A 71 -67.74 -0.43 14.20
N PRO A 72 -68.59 -1.45 13.96
CA PRO A 72 -68.54 -2.26 12.75
C PRO A 72 -68.72 -1.44 11.46
N ASP A 73 -69.58 -0.42 11.50
CA ASP A 73 -69.85 0.47 10.35
C ASP A 73 -68.60 1.25 9.89
N LEU A 74 -67.65 1.48 10.81
CA LEU A 74 -66.38 2.15 10.51
C LEU A 74 -65.27 1.17 10.14
N ALA A 75 -65.36 -0.09 10.59
CA ALA A 75 -64.30 -1.08 10.42
C ALA A 75 -64.09 -1.46 8.95
N ALA A 76 -65.17 -1.72 8.21
CA ALA A 76 -65.11 -2.11 6.80
C ALA A 76 -64.40 -1.09 5.88
N PRO A 77 -64.77 0.21 5.88
CA PRO A 77 -64.13 1.19 5.00
C PRO A 77 -62.70 1.56 5.44
N THR A 78 -62.32 1.30 6.71
CA THR A 78 -61.03 1.74 7.26
C THR A 78 -59.98 0.65 7.38
N ALA A 79 -60.37 -0.63 7.45
CA ALA A 79 -59.47 -1.76 7.71
C ALA A 79 -58.27 -1.81 6.74
N LEU A 80 -58.48 -1.51 5.46
CA LEU A 80 -57.42 -1.60 4.46
C LEU A 80 -56.32 -0.55 4.68
N TRP A 81 -56.66 0.73 4.79
CA TRP A 81 -55.65 1.78 4.97
C TRP A 81 -55.06 1.77 6.38
N LEU A 82 -55.85 1.41 7.41
CA LEU A 82 -55.36 1.21 8.78
C LEU A 82 -54.34 0.07 8.88
N SER A 83 -54.48 -0.99 8.08
CA SER A 83 -53.49 -2.08 8.06
C SER A 83 -52.10 -1.60 7.60
N PHE A 84 -52.05 -0.76 6.56
CA PHE A 84 -50.80 -0.17 6.07
C PHE A 84 -50.26 0.90 7.04
N ALA A 85 -51.13 1.72 7.62
CA ALA A 85 -50.73 2.68 8.65
C ALA A 85 -50.13 1.96 9.87
N GLY A 86 -50.72 0.86 10.28
CA GLY A 86 -50.22 -0.01 11.35
C GLY A 86 -48.86 -0.62 11.02
N LEU A 87 -48.66 -1.15 9.81
CA LEU A 87 -47.34 -1.65 9.37
C LEU A 87 -46.26 -0.55 9.32
N SER A 88 -46.64 0.68 8.97
CA SER A 88 -45.75 1.83 9.08
C SER A 88 -45.38 2.13 10.53
N ALA A 89 -46.37 2.18 11.43
CA ALA A 89 -46.15 2.41 12.86
C ALA A 89 -45.27 1.33 13.50
N ILE A 90 -45.47 0.05 13.16
CA ILE A 90 -44.61 -1.05 13.60
C ILE A 90 -43.18 -0.85 13.11
N SER A 91 -43.02 -0.45 11.84
CA SER A 91 -41.69 -0.19 11.26
C SER A 91 -40.97 0.95 11.99
N ILE A 92 -41.66 2.06 12.26
CA ILE A 92 -41.12 3.20 13.01
C ILE A 92 -40.78 2.79 14.45
N ALA A 93 -41.69 2.12 15.15
CA ALA A 93 -41.46 1.66 16.52
C ALA A 93 -40.23 0.73 16.61
N SER A 94 -40.04 -0.16 15.64
CA SER A 94 -38.86 -1.04 15.57
C SER A 94 -37.54 -0.27 15.44
N LEU A 95 -37.54 0.88 14.75
CA LEU A 95 -36.38 1.76 14.65
C LEU A 95 -36.11 2.49 15.97
N VAL A 96 -37.16 2.99 16.62
CA VAL A 96 -37.07 3.70 17.91
C VAL A 96 -36.47 2.81 18.99
N VAL A 97 -36.86 1.53 19.04
CA VAL A 97 -36.34 0.54 19.98
C VAL A 97 -34.94 0.01 19.57
N ARG A 98 -34.33 0.58 18.51
CA ARG A 98 -33.04 0.14 17.94
C ARG A 98 -33.00 -1.36 17.63
N ARG A 99 -34.13 -1.90 17.16
CA ARG A 99 -34.26 -3.28 16.69
C ARG A 99 -35.10 -3.31 15.41
N PRO A 100 -34.51 -2.89 14.26
CA PRO A 100 -35.23 -2.86 12.99
C PRO A 100 -35.82 -4.23 12.70
N TRP A 101 -37.12 -4.33 12.41
CA TRP A 101 -37.77 -5.64 12.26
C TRP A 101 -37.15 -6.51 11.15
N THR A 102 -36.53 -5.89 10.14
CA THR A 102 -35.79 -6.58 9.07
C THR A 102 -34.56 -7.33 9.58
N SER A 103 -33.94 -6.84 10.67
CA SER A 103 -32.75 -7.44 11.27
C SER A 103 -32.99 -8.83 11.86
N ASP A 104 -34.20 -9.07 12.40
CA ASP A 104 -34.58 -10.38 12.96
C ASP A 104 -34.54 -11.47 11.87
N TYR A 105 -34.85 -11.12 10.61
CA TYR A 105 -34.81 -12.02 9.47
C TYR A 105 -33.43 -12.09 8.82
N ALA A 106 -32.76 -10.95 8.67
CA ALA A 106 -31.43 -10.89 8.06
C ALA A 106 -30.39 -11.67 8.90
N ARG A 107 -30.56 -11.75 10.23
CA ARG A 107 -29.67 -12.48 11.13
C ARG A 107 -29.60 -13.98 10.81
N ALA A 108 -30.69 -14.56 10.32
CA ALA A 108 -30.73 -15.96 9.90
C ALA A 108 -30.01 -16.22 8.56
N ALA A 109 -29.84 -15.20 7.72
CA ALA A 109 -29.11 -15.29 6.46
C ALA A 109 -27.63 -14.92 6.61
N TYR A 110 -27.30 -14.05 7.57
CA TYR A 110 -25.95 -13.49 7.77
C TYR A 110 -25.57 -13.51 9.27
N PRO A 111 -25.40 -14.69 9.89
CA PRO A 111 -25.14 -14.80 11.32
C PRO A 111 -23.83 -14.13 11.74
N ASP A 112 -22.77 -14.31 10.96
CA ASP A 112 -21.41 -13.80 11.27
C ASP A 112 -21.35 -12.26 11.28
N ASN A 113 -22.24 -11.61 10.55
CA ASN A 113 -22.27 -10.14 10.43
C ASN A 113 -23.28 -9.49 11.37
N ALA A 114 -24.11 -10.28 12.07
CA ALA A 114 -25.29 -9.77 12.78
C ALA A 114 -24.97 -8.82 13.95
N ALA A 115 -23.74 -8.85 14.46
CA ALA A 115 -23.25 -7.99 15.54
C ALA A 115 -22.55 -6.71 15.04
N THR A 116 -22.39 -6.53 13.73
CA THR A 116 -21.64 -5.39 13.18
C THR A 116 -22.49 -4.11 13.14
N PRO A 117 -21.91 -2.91 13.37
CA PRO A 117 -22.62 -1.64 13.18
C PRO A 117 -23.23 -1.48 11.78
N GLN A 118 -22.53 -1.98 10.76
CA GLN A 118 -22.96 -1.95 9.36
C GLN A 118 -24.25 -2.77 9.15
N PHE A 119 -24.34 -3.96 9.77
CA PHE A 119 -25.54 -4.77 9.72
C PHE A 119 -26.75 -4.05 10.32
N PHE A 120 -26.56 -3.33 11.43
CA PHE A 120 -27.62 -2.50 12.01
C PHE A 120 -28.04 -1.38 11.05
N VAL A 121 -27.09 -0.60 10.53
CA VAL A 121 -27.36 0.53 9.64
C VAL A 121 -28.13 0.10 8.39
N ILE A 122 -27.74 -1.01 7.77
CA ILE A 122 -28.41 -1.55 6.57
C ILE A 122 -29.86 -1.93 6.89
N ASN A 123 -30.09 -2.70 7.96
CA ASN A 123 -31.44 -3.12 8.34
C ASN A 123 -32.31 -1.94 8.81
N ALA A 124 -31.73 -0.96 9.49
CA ALA A 124 -32.41 0.28 9.85
C ALA A 124 -32.86 1.05 8.60
N ALA A 125 -31.99 1.18 7.59
CA ALA A 125 -32.32 1.84 6.33
C ALA A 125 -33.44 1.11 5.57
N ILE A 126 -33.38 -0.23 5.49
CA ILE A 126 -34.43 -1.03 4.83
C ILE A 126 -35.75 -0.91 5.59
N THR A 127 -35.73 -1.00 6.92
CA THR A 127 -36.94 -0.82 7.74
C THR A 127 -37.52 0.60 7.60
N ALA A 128 -36.69 1.65 7.52
CA ALA A 128 -37.14 3.01 7.28
C ALA A 128 -37.79 3.18 5.89
N LEU A 129 -37.22 2.54 4.87
CA LEU A 129 -37.82 2.51 3.53
C LEU A 129 -39.23 1.88 3.56
N TRP A 130 -39.39 0.75 4.26
CA TRP A 130 -40.70 0.12 4.43
C TRP A 130 -41.67 0.99 5.24
N ALA A 131 -41.20 1.68 6.28
CA ALA A 131 -42.02 2.62 7.04
C ALA A 131 -42.63 3.70 6.14
N VAL A 132 -41.80 4.33 5.29
CA VAL A 132 -42.21 5.35 4.32
C VAL A 132 -43.15 4.76 3.27
N LEU A 133 -42.83 3.58 2.73
CA LEU A 133 -43.66 2.93 1.72
C LEU A 133 -45.05 2.59 2.26
N PHE A 134 -45.13 2.01 3.46
CA PHE A 134 -46.40 1.69 4.09
C PHE A 134 -47.21 2.94 4.43
N ALA A 135 -46.56 4.02 4.88
CA ALA A 135 -47.23 5.30 5.10
C ALA A 135 -47.80 5.88 3.79
N ALA A 136 -47.02 5.83 2.71
CA ALA A 136 -47.47 6.29 1.39
C ALA A 136 -48.65 5.46 0.86
N ILE A 137 -48.60 4.14 1.00
CA ILE A 137 -49.72 3.26 0.60
C ILE A 137 -50.95 3.56 1.46
N ALA A 138 -50.80 3.74 2.77
CA ALA A 138 -51.89 4.09 3.67
C ALA A 138 -52.55 5.42 3.25
N ALA A 139 -51.76 6.46 2.98
CA ALA A 139 -52.24 7.76 2.53
C ALA A 139 -52.94 7.67 1.17
N CYS A 140 -52.38 6.94 0.20
CA CYS A 140 -53.00 6.72 -1.11
C CYS A 140 -54.34 5.97 -0.98
N ARG A 141 -54.41 4.95 -0.11
CA ARG A 141 -55.64 4.19 0.14
C ARG A 141 -56.70 5.05 0.83
N TYR A 142 -56.30 5.86 1.81
CA TYR A 142 -57.18 6.81 2.49
C TYR A 142 -57.75 7.86 1.52
N ALA A 143 -56.92 8.36 0.59
CA ALA A 143 -57.31 9.35 -0.42
C ALA A 143 -58.05 8.74 -1.64
N GLY A 144 -58.30 7.43 -1.68
CA GLY A 144 -59.00 6.78 -2.80
C GLY A 144 -58.21 6.75 -4.11
N ALA A 145 -56.88 6.68 -4.05
CA ALA A 145 -56.03 6.69 -5.23
C ALA A 145 -56.27 5.46 -6.15
N PRO A 146 -56.06 5.59 -7.48
CA PRO A 146 -56.23 4.48 -8.41
C PRO A 146 -55.32 3.29 -8.10
N GLY A 147 -55.84 2.07 -8.30
CA GLY A 147 -55.11 0.82 -8.01
C GLY A 147 -53.76 0.71 -8.72
N GLY A 148 -53.62 1.29 -9.92
CA GLY A 148 -52.36 1.34 -10.65
C GLY A 148 -51.25 2.13 -9.95
N VAL A 149 -51.58 3.24 -9.28
CA VAL A 149 -50.63 4.05 -8.49
C VAL A 149 -50.10 3.24 -7.31
N ILE A 150 -50.99 2.51 -6.65
CA ILE A 150 -50.65 1.69 -5.48
C ILE A 150 -49.80 0.49 -5.89
N ALA A 151 -50.15 -0.17 -7.00
CA ALA A 151 -49.35 -1.25 -7.56
C ALA A 151 -47.93 -0.76 -7.94
N ALA A 152 -47.82 0.43 -8.56
CA ALA A 152 -46.53 1.02 -8.89
C ALA A 152 -45.68 1.32 -7.66
N LEU A 153 -46.28 1.85 -6.59
CA LEU A 153 -45.58 2.09 -5.30
C LEU A 153 -45.07 0.79 -4.68
N VAL A 154 -45.91 -0.25 -4.61
CA VAL A 154 -45.53 -1.56 -4.04
C VAL A 154 -44.44 -2.23 -4.85
N ILE A 155 -44.59 -2.27 -6.18
CA ILE A 155 -43.59 -2.87 -7.09
C ILE A 155 -42.28 -2.08 -6.99
N GLY A 156 -42.33 -0.75 -7.05
CA GLY A 156 -41.16 0.10 -6.91
C GLY A 156 -40.44 -0.10 -5.58
N GLY A 157 -41.18 -0.09 -4.47
CA GLY A 157 -40.63 -0.32 -3.13
C GLY A 157 -40.05 -1.72 -2.94
N ALA A 158 -40.68 -2.75 -3.50
CA ALA A 158 -40.16 -4.11 -3.49
C ALA A 158 -38.87 -4.24 -4.31
N LEU A 159 -38.83 -3.66 -5.52
CA LEU A 159 -37.63 -3.64 -6.37
C LEU A 159 -36.48 -2.90 -5.70
N ILE A 160 -36.73 -1.72 -5.09
CA ILE A 160 -35.71 -0.98 -4.34
C ILE A 160 -35.23 -1.78 -3.13
N SER A 161 -36.11 -2.49 -2.42
CA SER A 161 -35.71 -3.31 -1.27
C SER A 161 -34.87 -4.54 -1.66
N ILE A 162 -35.15 -5.14 -2.83
CA ILE A 162 -34.43 -6.33 -3.33
C ILE A 162 -33.09 -5.95 -3.96
N PHE A 163 -33.08 -4.95 -4.84
CA PHE A 163 -31.92 -4.57 -5.65
C PHE A 163 -31.12 -3.41 -5.05
N GLY A 164 -31.77 -2.51 -4.30
CA GLY A 164 -31.16 -1.31 -3.74
C GLY A 164 -29.93 -1.58 -2.87
N PRO A 165 -29.95 -2.51 -1.90
CA PRO A 165 -28.77 -2.81 -1.09
C PRO A 165 -27.56 -3.26 -1.92
N ARG A 166 -27.76 -4.12 -2.93
CA ARG A 166 -26.68 -4.57 -3.82
C ARG A 166 -26.14 -3.43 -4.67
N LEU A 167 -27.01 -2.59 -5.22
CA LEU A 167 -26.62 -1.41 -5.99
C LEU A 167 -25.88 -0.39 -5.12
N ALA A 168 -26.34 -0.14 -3.90
CA ALA A 168 -25.70 0.76 -2.94
C ALA A 168 -24.31 0.26 -2.54
N ILE A 169 -24.15 -1.02 -2.25
CA ILE A 169 -22.85 -1.61 -1.93
C ILE A 169 -21.91 -1.49 -3.14
N ARG A 170 -22.37 -1.84 -4.35
CA ARG A 170 -21.57 -1.69 -5.56
C ARG A 170 -21.16 -0.23 -5.78
N PHE A 171 -22.06 0.72 -5.59
CA PHE A 171 -21.78 2.15 -5.70
C PHE A 171 -20.77 2.64 -4.66
N VAL A 172 -20.90 2.20 -3.40
CA VAL A 172 -19.95 2.53 -2.33
C VAL A 172 -18.57 1.93 -2.62
N LEU A 173 -18.50 0.67 -3.05
CA LEU A 173 -17.23 0.03 -3.42
C LEU A 173 -16.60 0.69 -4.65
N GLN A 174 -17.40 1.07 -5.64
CA GLN A 174 -16.91 1.88 -6.77
C GLN A 174 -16.32 3.20 -6.27
N ARG A 175 -16.96 3.87 -5.30
CA ARG A 175 -16.44 5.09 -4.66
C ARG A 175 -15.17 4.86 -3.82
N LEU A 176 -15.05 3.72 -3.14
CA LEU A 176 -13.87 3.35 -2.37
C LEU A 176 -12.69 3.02 -3.27
N ALA A 177 -12.89 2.17 -4.29
CA ALA A 177 -11.88 1.88 -5.31
C ALA A 177 -11.42 3.18 -5.99
N ALA A 178 -12.38 4.05 -6.31
CA ALA A 178 -12.15 5.40 -6.79
C ALA A 178 -11.25 6.23 -5.84
N SER A 179 -11.47 6.19 -4.52
CA SER A 179 -10.69 6.96 -3.55
C SER A 179 -9.22 6.53 -3.42
N GLY A 180 -8.83 5.41 -4.05
CA GLY A 180 -7.45 4.92 -4.10
C GLY A 180 -6.52 5.70 -5.04
N GLU A 181 -7.06 6.55 -5.92
CA GLU A 181 -6.28 7.47 -6.77
C GLU A 181 -6.66 8.93 -6.49
N THR A 182 -5.67 9.80 -6.29
CA THR A 182 -5.91 11.25 -6.09
C THR A 182 -6.47 11.91 -7.35
N TYR A 183 -5.92 11.58 -8.53
CA TYR A 183 -6.32 12.17 -9.80
C TYR A 183 -6.73 11.12 -10.81
N ARG A 184 -7.73 11.43 -11.63
CA ARG A 184 -8.22 10.53 -12.67
C ARG A 184 -8.37 11.23 -14.01
N TRP A 185 -7.78 10.61 -15.00
CA TRP A 185 -7.92 10.94 -16.41
C TRP A 185 -7.70 9.65 -17.22
N PRO A 186 -8.31 9.55 -18.43
CA PRO A 186 -8.19 8.38 -19.28
C PRO A 186 -6.76 8.19 -19.76
N ALA A 187 -6.34 6.94 -19.96
CA ALA A 187 -5.01 6.64 -20.50
C ALA A 187 -4.81 7.32 -21.87
N PRO A 188 -3.59 7.82 -22.17
CA PRO A 188 -3.30 8.43 -23.46
C PRO A 188 -3.38 7.41 -24.60
N SER A 189 -3.63 7.90 -25.81
CA SER A 189 -3.55 7.09 -27.04
C SER A 189 -2.14 7.12 -27.60
N PHE A 190 -1.52 5.94 -27.69
CA PHE A 190 -0.22 5.73 -28.31
C PHE A 190 -0.30 5.31 -29.79
N ALA A 191 -1.42 5.60 -30.46
CA ALA A 191 -1.54 5.36 -31.91
C ALA A 191 -0.46 6.15 -32.66
N ARG A 192 0.26 5.49 -33.58
CA ARG A 192 1.38 6.09 -34.33
C ARG A 192 0.91 7.34 -35.09
N ASP A 193 1.52 8.47 -34.73
CA ASP A 193 1.44 9.77 -35.39
C ASP A 193 2.89 10.27 -35.48
N ASN A 194 3.27 10.83 -36.63
CA ASN A 194 4.64 11.22 -36.96
C ASN A 194 5.08 12.51 -36.23
N ALA A 195 4.20 13.15 -35.46
CA ALA A 195 4.49 14.42 -34.78
C ALA A 195 5.24 14.30 -33.44
N ALA A 196 5.37 13.10 -32.85
CA ALA A 196 6.04 12.91 -31.56
C ALA A 196 7.42 12.26 -31.71
N ASP A 197 8.43 12.77 -31.00
CA ASP A 197 9.80 12.24 -31.03
C ASP A 197 9.91 10.90 -30.31
N CYS A 198 9.09 10.71 -29.27
CA CYS A 198 8.87 9.46 -28.57
C CYS A 198 7.43 9.35 -28.07
N ASP A 199 7.00 8.15 -27.70
CA ASP A 199 5.69 7.95 -27.08
C ASP A 199 5.71 8.43 -25.63
N VAL A 200 6.78 8.11 -24.90
CA VAL A 200 6.94 8.48 -23.49
C VAL A 200 8.34 9.06 -23.25
N ALA A 201 8.37 10.24 -22.62
CA ALA A 201 9.60 10.81 -22.07
C ALA A 201 9.66 10.52 -20.57
N VAL A 202 10.81 10.04 -20.08
CA VAL A 202 11.04 9.72 -18.67
C VAL A 202 12.08 10.67 -18.10
N ILE A 203 11.73 11.35 -17.00
CA ILE A 203 12.61 12.28 -16.29
C ILE A 203 13.24 11.56 -15.10
N GLY A 204 14.55 11.31 -15.16
CA GLY A 204 15.33 10.61 -14.14
C GLY A 204 15.46 9.12 -14.40
N ALA A 205 16.70 8.64 -14.44
CA ALA A 205 17.12 7.25 -14.58
C ALA A 205 17.36 6.57 -13.22
N GLY A 206 16.56 6.91 -12.21
CA GLY A 206 16.47 6.11 -10.98
C GLY A 206 15.66 4.84 -11.20
N ILE A 207 15.72 3.88 -10.27
CA ILE A 207 15.12 2.55 -10.44
C ILE A 207 13.63 2.58 -10.79
N GLY A 208 12.84 3.49 -10.20
CA GLY A 208 11.42 3.62 -10.55
C GLY A 208 11.20 4.10 -11.99
N GLY A 209 11.98 5.07 -12.45
CA GLY A 209 11.94 5.59 -13.82
C GLY A 209 12.41 4.56 -14.83
N LEU A 210 13.51 3.87 -14.54
CA LEU A 210 14.03 2.77 -15.36
C LEU A 210 13.04 1.59 -15.43
N THR A 211 12.38 1.25 -14.31
CA THR A 211 11.33 0.22 -14.30
C THR A 211 10.16 0.60 -15.20
N ALA A 212 9.66 1.83 -15.07
CA ALA A 212 8.57 2.32 -15.93
C ALA A 212 8.99 2.32 -17.41
N ALA A 213 10.20 2.82 -17.71
CA ALA A 213 10.74 2.88 -19.06
C ALA A 213 10.87 1.49 -19.68
N ALA A 214 11.45 0.52 -18.94
CA ALA A 214 11.65 -0.84 -19.42
C ALA A 214 10.31 -1.53 -19.71
N LEU A 215 9.32 -1.40 -18.83
CA LEU A 215 7.98 -1.98 -19.03
C LEU A 215 7.21 -1.34 -20.19
N LEU A 216 7.36 -0.03 -20.41
CA LEU A 216 6.73 0.68 -21.53
C LEU A 216 7.41 0.34 -22.86
N ALA A 217 8.75 0.20 -22.87
CA ALA A 217 9.50 -0.28 -24.03
C ALA A 217 9.14 -1.75 -24.34
N ASP A 218 8.97 -2.59 -23.31
CA ASP A 218 8.48 -3.98 -23.43
C ASP A 218 7.07 -4.06 -24.01
N ALA A 219 6.27 -3.01 -23.84
CA ALA A 219 4.97 -2.87 -24.48
C ALA A 219 5.04 -2.39 -25.94
N GLY A 220 6.24 -2.19 -26.49
CA GLY A 220 6.49 -1.71 -27.84
C GLY A 220 6.39 -0.19 -28.03
N LEU A 221 6.42 0.59 -26.95
CA LEU A 221 6.42 2.05 -27.03
C LEU A 221 7.83 2.60 -27.21
N LYS A 222 7.97 3.68 -27.98
CA LYS A 222 9.24 4.41 -28.12
C LYS A 222 9.49 5.24 -26.86
N VAL A 223 10.46 4.86 -26.03
CA VAL A 223 10.75 5.52 -24.75
C VAL A 223 12.09 6.24 -24.80
N LYS A 224 12.16 7.46 -24.24
CA LYS A 224 13.41 8.18 -24.01
C LYS A 224 13.55 8.57 -22.54
N VAL A 225 14.64 8.18 -21.91
CA VAL A 225 14.98 8.50 -20.51
C VAL A 225 16.05 9.59 -20.50
N PHE A 226 15.86 10.61 -19.66
CA PHE A 226 16.80 11.72 -19.51
C PHE A 226 17.24 11.84 -18.05
N ASP A 227 18.54 11.82 -17.80
CA ASP A 227 19.10 12.00 -16.46
C ASP A 227 20.20 13.07 -16.45
N GLN A 228 20.19 13.93 -15.43
CA GLN A 228 21.20 14.97 -15.25
C GLN A 228 22.57 14.42 -14.85
N HIS A 229 22.59 13.23 -14.25
CA HIS A 229 23.79 12.62 -13.71
C HIS A 229 24.59 11.90 -14.79
N VAL A 230 25.83 11.55 -14.45
CA VAL A 230 26.79 10.92 -15.37
C VAL A 230 26.64 9.40 -15.44
N VAL A 231 25.85 8.82 -14.54
CA VAL A 231 25.52 7.39 -14.43
C VAL A 231 24.04 7.23 -14.12
N ALA A 232 23.45 6.10 -14.53
CA ALA A 232 22.09 5.73 -14.17
C ALA A 232 22.02 5.17 -12.74
N GLY A 233 20.81 5.09 -12.18
CA GLY A 233 20.50 4.42 -10.92
C GLY A 233 19.97 5.32 -9.81
N GLY A 234 20.16 6.64 -9.89
CA GLY A 234 19.88 7.54 -8.76
C GLY A 234 20.66 7.10 -7.52
N TYR A 235 20.00 6.88 -6.39
CA TYR A 235 20.64 6.27 -5.21
C TYR A 235 21.26 4.88 -5.47
N CYS A 236 20.77 4.13 -6.47
CA CYS A 236 21.19 2.77 -6.80
C CYS A 236 22.34 2.75 -7.81
N HIS A 237 23.40 3.51 -7.54
CA HIS A 237 24.63 3.50 -8.35
C HIS A 237 25.85 3.23 -7.48
N THR A 238 26.92 2.83 -8.16
CA THR A 238 28.20 2.50 -7.54
C THR A 238 29.28 3.47 -8.04
N TYR A 239 30.24 3.81 -7.18
CA TYR A 239 31.35 4.67 -7.54
C TYR A 239 32.69 4.15 -7.02
N LEU A 240 33.75 4.41 -7.79
CA LEU A 240 35.10 3.97 -7.47
C LEU A 240 35.90 5.10 -6.80
N ARG A 241 36.75 4.74 -5.84
CA ARG A 241 37.66 5.66 -5.15
C ARG A 241 39.06 5.09 -5.06
N LYS A 242 40.02 5.84 -5.61
CA LYS A 242 41.45 5.59 -5.47
C LYS A 242 41.94 6.23 -4.18
N ALA A 243 42.69 5.47 -3.39
CA ALA A 243 43.41 5.96 -2.21
C ALA A 243 44.83 5.38 -2.21
N HIS A 244 45.62 5.69 -1.18
CA HIS A 244 46.96 5.12 -1.01
C HIS A 244 47.06 4.46 0.36
N HIS A 245 47.58 3.24 0.39
CA HIS A 245 47.90 2.52 1.62
C HIS A 245 49.31 1.95 1.49
N LEU A 246 50.18 2.21 2.47
CA LEU A 246 51.60 1.81 2.46
C LEU A 246 52.30 2.18 1.14
N ASN A 247 52.09 3.42 0.67
CA ASN A 247 52.60 3.96 -0.61
C ASN A 247 52.17 3.19 -1.87
N LYS A 248 51.14 2.34 -1.80
CA LYS A 248 50.56 1.65 -2.95
C LYS A 248 49.16 2.19 -3.25
N PRO A 249 48.81 2.40 -4.53
CA PRO A 249 47.46 2.78 -4.88
C PRO A 249 46.50 1.61 -4.58
N VAL A 250 45.40 1.92 -3.92
CA VAL A 250 44.30 0.98 -3.64
C VAL A 250 43.00 1.52 -4.22
N LEU A 251 42.09 0.62 -4.59
CA LEU A 251 40.82 0.97 -5.21
C LEU A 251 39.68 0.38 -4.38
N TYR A 252 38.77 1.24 -3.95
CA TYR A 252 37.54 0.87 -3.26
C TYR A 252 36.32 1.14 -4.15
N ARG A 253 35.31 0.30 -4.06
CA ARG A 253 34.03 0.43 -4.75
C ARG A 253 32.92 0.60 -3.72
N PHE A 254 32.26 1.75 -3.73
CA PHE A 254 31.18 2.06 -2.78
C PHE A 254 29.84 2.17 -3.50
N ASP A 255 28.77 1.81 -2.80
CA ASP A 255 27.41 2.10 -3.22
C ASP A 255 26.97 3.47 -2.72
N ALA A 256 26.17 4.17 -3.50
CA ALA A 256 25.69 5.50 -3.14
C ALA A 256 24.51 5.47 -2.15
N GLY A 257 23.77 4.36 -2.07
CA GLY A 257 22.54 4.29 -1.29
C GLY A 257 22.17 2.88 -0.81
N PRO A 258 21.54 2.03 -1.64
CA PRO A 258 20.98 0.76 -1.20
C PRO A 258 22.07 -0.30 -1.03
N HIS A 259 22.05 -0.97 0.12
CA HIS A 259 22.95 -2.07 0.46
C HIS A 259 22.18 -3.38 0.70
N ASP A 260 20.85 -3.32 0.66
CA ASP A 260 19.98 -4.45 0.94
C ASP A 260 18.72 -4.38 0.06
N PHE A 261 18.42 -5.46 -0.65
CA PHE A 261 17.36 -5.54 -1.65
C PHE A 261 16.36 -6.63 -1.29
N SER A 262 15.10 -6.25 -1.13
CA SER A 262 13.94 -7.16 -1.02
C SER A 262 13.22 -7.33 -2.37
N GLY A 263 12.26 -8.25 -2.43
CA GLY A 263 11.46 -8.50 -3.63
C GLY A 263 12.17 -9.29 -4.72
N VAL A 264 13.37 -9.82 -4.45
CA VAL A 264 14.18 -10.63 -5.37
C VAL A 264 13.96 -12.14 -5.22
N GLN A 265 13.14 -12.55 -4.24
CA GLN A 265 12.68 -13.93 -4.11
C GLN A 265 11.78 -14.34 -5.28
N PRO A 266 11.64 -15.64 -5.58
CA PRO A 266 10.69 -16.12 -6.59
C PRO A 266 9.28 -15.57 -6.37
N GLY A 267 8.69 -14.99 -7.41
CA GLY A 267 7.36 -14.34 -7.35
C GLY A 267 7.34 -12.94 -6.73
N GLY A 268 8.48 -12.46 -6.21
CA GLY A 268 8.62 -11.08 -5.73
C GLY A 268 8.53 -10.05 -6.87
N PRO A 269 8.18 -8.79 -6.57
CA PRO A 269 8.01 -7.75 -7.58
C PRO A 269 9.26 -7.56 -8.45
N PHE A 270 10.43 -7.61 -7.83
CA PHE A 270 11.66 -7.30 -8.53
C PHE A 270 12.19 -8.48 -9.34
N ALA A 271 12.19 -9.69 -8.77
CA ALA A 271 12.55 -10.89 -9.50
C ALA A 271 11.67 -11.10 -10.74
N THR A 272 10.36 -10.92 -10.58
CA THR A 272 9.40 -11.10 -11.68
C THR A 272 9.61 -10.06 -12.78
N LEU A 273 9.94 -8.81 -12.41
CA LEU A 273 10.32 -7.77 -13.37
C LEU A 273 11.55 -8.17 -14.18
N LEU A 274 12.64 -8.56 -13.52
CA LEU A 274 13.90 -8.90 -14.20
C LEU A 274 13.74 -10.13 -15.10
N LEU A 275 12.95 -11.12 -14.67
CA LEU A 275 12.60 -12.29 -15.48
C LEU A 275 11.79 -11.89 -16.72
N ARG A 276 10.77 -11.05 -16.56
CA ARG A 276 9.97 -10.53 -17.67
C ARG A 276 10.83 -9.77 -18.68
N LEU A 277 11.79 -8.99 -18.19
CA LEU A 277 12.67 -8.18 -19.03
C LEU A 277 13.79 -9.00 -19.70
N GLY A 278 14.03 -10.24 -19.27
CA GLY A 278 15.08 -11.11 -19.81
C GLY A 278 16.48 -10.77 -19.32
N VAL A 279 16.60 -10.12 -18.16
CA VAL A 279 17.89 -9.66 -17.59
C VAL A 279 18.16 -10.19 -16.18
N ALA A 280 17.42 -11.22 -15.75
CA ALA A 280 17.57 -11.78 -14.41
C ALA A 280 18.93 -12.47 -14.20
N ASP A 281 19.51 -13.02 -15.26
CA ASP A 281 20.82 -13.67 -15.27
C ASP A 281 22.00 -12.68 -15.23
N ARG A 282 21.75 -11.39 -15.45
CA ARG A 282 22.75 -10.32 -15.33
C ARG A 282 23.18 -10.05 -13.89
N ILE A 283 22.39 -10.48 -12.91
CA ILE A 283 22.60 -10.14 -11.50
C ILE A 283 22.77 -11.41 -10.68
N THR A 284 23.92 -11.51 -10.01
CA THR A 284 24.14 -12.52 -8.97
C THR A 284 23.84 -11.92 -7.61
N TRP A 285 22.88 -12.50 -6.91
CA TRP A 285 22.44 -12.03 -5.59
C TRP A 285 23.15 -12.76 -4.46
N GLU A 286 23.74 -12.00 -3.55
CA GLU A 286 24.36 -12.51 -2.33
C GLU A 286 23.47 -12.19 -1.15
N ARG A 287 23.20 -13.16 -0.27
CA ARG A 287 22.31 -12.93 0.86
C ARG A 287 22.98 -12.04 1.90
N VAL A 288 22.26 -11.03 2.38
CA VAL A 288 22.69 -10.13 3.45
C VAL A 288 22.12 -10.66 4.78
N THR A 289 23.00 -10.90 5.75
CA THR A 289 22.59 -11.19 7.13
C THR A 289 22.56 -9.90 7.95
N GLN A 290 21.58 -9.80 8.84
CA GLN A 290 21.36 -8.62 9.68
C GLN A 290 21.68 -8.93 11.14
N SER A 291 22.26 -7.96 11.84
CA SER A 291 22.44 -8.01 13.30
C SER A 291 22.02 -6.70 13.96
N PHE A 292 21.44 -6.80 15.16
CA PHE A 292 21.01 -5.66 15.97
C PHE A 292 21.84 -5.58 17.26
N HIS A 293 22.65 -4.54 17.39
CA HIS A 293 23.49 -4.28 18.55
C HIS A 293 22.77 -3.32 19.51
N THR A 294 22.29 -3.90 20.62
CA THR A 294 21.50 -3.21 21.64
C THR A 294 22.27 -3.11 22.96
N ALA A 295 21.77 -2.31 23.91
CA ALA A 295 22.33 -2.25 25.26
C ALA A 295 22.33 -3.62 25.99
N ARG A 296 21.51 -4.58 25.55
CA ARG A 296 21.44 -5.94 26.11
C ARG A 296 22.34 -6.95 25.37
N GLY A 297 23.15 -6.49 24.41
CA GLY A 297 23.98 -7.32 23.53
C GLY A 297 23.41 -7.43 22.11
N ALA A 298 24.16 -8.11 21.24
CA ALA A 298 23.82 -8.34 19.85
C ALA A 298 22.70 -9.38 19.67
N ILE A 299 21.87 -9.20 18.65
CA ILE A 299 20.91 -10.18 18.14
C ILE A 299 21.21 -10.38 16.67
N ASP A 300 21.69 -11.56 16.31
CA ASP A 300 21.78 -11.94 14.90
C ASP A 300 20.42 -12.42 14.41
N VAL A 301 20.02 -11.98 13.22
CA VAL A 301 18.77 -12.40 12.58
C VAL A 301 19.03 -13.65 11.76
N PRO A 302 18.49 -14.82 12.14
CA PRO A 302 18.64 -16.04 11.36
C PRO A 302 17.96 -15.95 9.99
N PRO A 303 18.37 -16.81 9.04
CA PRO A 303 17.75 -16.84 7.72
C PRO A 303 16.24 -17.11 7.70
N ASP A 304 15.75 -18.01 8.54
CA ASP A 304 14.33 -18.31 8.68
C ASP A 304 13.75 -17.45 9.80
N TRP A 305 12.67 -16.71 9.50
CA TRP A 305 11.97 -15.90 10.49
C TRP A 305 11.44 -16.72 11.67
N ARG A 306 11.18 -18.02 11.51
CA ARG A 306 10.76 -18.91 12.61
C ARG A 306 11.90 -19.15 13.59
N ASP A 307 13.13 -19.26 13.08
CA ASP A 307 14.32 -19.30 13.93
C ASP A 307 14.54 -17.97 14.62
N TYR A 308 14.26 -16.84 13.94
CA TYR A 308 14.30 -15.54 14.59
C TYR A 308 13.30 -15.43 15.75
N VAL A 309 12.06 -15.87 15.54
CA VAL A 309 11.03 -15.96 16.59
C VAL A 309 11.49 -16.84 17.76
N ARG A 310 12.16 -17.97 17.48
CA ARG A 310 12.73 -18.84 18.52
C ARG A 310 13.82 -18.13 19.31
N VAL A 311 14.78 -17.48 18.65
CA VAL A 311 15.86 -16.70 19.29
C VAL A 311 15.28 -15.59 20.18
N LEU A 312 14.27 -14.87 19.68
CA LEU A 312 13.58 -13.86 20.48
C LEU A 312 12.82 -14.47 21.67
N GLY A 313 12.16 -15.61 21.48
CA GLY A 313 11.47 -16.32 22.57
C GLY A 313 12.43 -16.82 23.66
N GLU A 314 13.62 -17.30 23.29
CA GLU A 314 14.68 -17.67 24.23
C GLU A 314 15.20 -16.45 25.00
N ARG A 315 15.32 -15.29 24.34
CA ARG A 315 15.79 -14.04 24.96
C ARG A 315 14.72 -13.35 25.82
N PHE A 316 13.44 -13.53 25.50
CA PHE A 316 12.30 -12.94 26.18
C PHE A 316 11.24 -14.01 26.54
N PRO A 317 11.52 -14.92 27.49
CA PRO A 317 10.66 -16.06 27.79
C PRO A 317 9.21 -15.68 28.13
N ASP A 318 9.02 -14.61 28.91
CA ASP A 318 7.69 -14.13 29.34
C ASP A 318 6.84 -13.60 28.16
N SER A 319 7.50 -13.18 27.08
CA SER A 319 6.84 -12.68 25.86
C SER A 319 6.85 -13.68 24.71
N ALA A 320 7.42 -14.88 24.88
CA ALA A 320 7.67 -15.82 23.79
C ALA A 320 6.39 -16.20 23.01
N ALA A 321 5.29 -16.48 23.71
CA ALA A 321 4.01 -16.79 23.09
C ALA A 321 3.44 -15.58 22.31
N GLY A 322 3.59 -14.38 22.86
CA GLY A 322 3.17 -13.12 22.24
C GLY A 322 3.98 -12.81 20.98
N ILE A 323 5.31 -12.97 21.03
CA ILE A 323 6.20 -12.78 19.88
C ILE A 323 5.81 -13.71 18.74
N LYS A 324 5.63 -15.01 19.04
CA LYS A 324 5.20 -16.00 18.04
C LYS A 324 3.89 -15.59 17.38
N SER A 325 2.87 -15.30 18.20
CA SER A 325 1.55 -14.92 17.70
C SER A 325 1.58 -13.63 16.87
N LEU A 326 2.41 -12.66 17.25
CA LEU A 326 2.59 -11.42 16.49
C LEU A 326 3.19 -11.68 15.10
N PHE A 327 4.28 -12.45 15.01
CA PHE A 327 4.92 -12.75 13.72
C PHE A 327 4.02 -13.57 12.80
N GLU A 328 3.23 -14.50 13.35
CA GLU A 328 2.22 -15.25 12.59
C GLU A 328 1.13 -14.32 12.02
N GLU A 329 0.62 -13.37 12.82
CA GLU A 329 -0.36 -12.38 12.37
C GLU A 329 0.23 -11.42 11.32
N ILE A 330 1.46 -10.93 11.52
CA ILE A 330 2.16 -10.08 10.53
C ILE A 330 2.38 -10.85 9.22
N LYS A 331 2.76 -12.13 9.29
CA LYS A 331 2.93 -12.96 8.08
C LYS A 331 1.62 -13.16 7.34
N ALA A 332 0.52 -13.39 8.06
CA ALA A 332 -0.80 -13.52 7.45
C ALA A 332 -1.26 -12.21 6.78
N ILE A 333 -1.02 -11.05 7.42
CA ILE A 333 -1.28 -9.74 6.81
C ILE A 333 -0.43 -9.55 5.56
N PHE A 334 0.87 -9.89 5.61
CA PHE A 334 1.78 -9.78 4.47
C PHE A 334 1.28 -10.62 3.28
N ASP A 335 0.91 -11.87 3.51
CA ASP A 335 0.41 -12.77 2.45
C ASP A 335 -0.89 -12.26 1.85
N ASP A 336 -1.81 -11.75 2.68
CA ASP A 336 -3.05 -11.13 2.22
C ASP A 336 -2.77 -9.88 1.36
N MET A 337 -1.80 -9.05 1.75
CA MET A 337 -1.43 -7.82 1.01
C MET A 337 -0.80 -8.11 -0.36
N PHE A 338 -0.01 -9.19 -0.47
CA PHE A 338 0.66 -9.59 -1.71
C PHE A 338 -0.13 -10.61 -2.53
N SER A 339 -1.36 -10.94 -2.12
CA SER A 339 -2.22 -11.93 -2.79
C SER A 339 -2.48 -11.68 -4.28
N THR A 340 -2.49 -10.41 -4.71
CA THR A 340 -2.72 -10.02 -6.12
C THR A 340 -1.44 -9.92 -6.94
N ALA A 341 -0.26 -10.09 -6.32
CA ALA A 341 1.02 -9.90 -6.99
C ALA A 341 1.19 -10.84 -8.20
N ALA A 342 0.83 -12.12 -8.04
CA ALA A 342 1.01 -13.13 -9.10
C ALA A 342 0.25 -12.79 -10.40
N SER A 343 -0.98 -12.26 -10.31
CA SER A 343 -1.78 -11.87 -11.48
C SER A 343 -1.36 -10.53 -12.09
N ARG A 344 -0.41 -9.83 -11.46
CA ARG A 344 0.08 -8.49 -11.82
C ARG A 344 1.60 -8.47 -11.99
N GLY A 345 2.19 -9.58 -12.44
CA GLY A 345 3.63 -9.64 -12.72
C GLY A 345 4.51 -9.40 -11.49
N GLY A 346 4.08 -9.91 -10.33
CA GLY A 346 4.77 -9.77 -9.04
C GLY A 346 4.44 -8.48 -8.29
N VAL A 347 3.69 -7.55 -8.88
CA VAL A 347 3.40 -6.23 -8.27
C VAL A 347 2.11 -6.28 -7.45
N PRO A 348 2.15 -6.07 -6.12
CA PRO A 348 0.94 -6.05 -5.31
C PRO A 348 0.08 -4.82 -5.65
N GLY A 349 -1.24 -4.97 -5.49
CA GLY A 349 -2.16 -3.86 -5.67
C GLY A 349 -3.59 -4.20 -5.25
N PRO A 350 -4.49 -3.21 -5.20
CA PRO A 350 -5.88 -3.47 -4.86
C PRO A 350 -6.51 -4.42 -5.88
N PRO A 351 -7.54 -5.18 -5.48
CA PRO A 351 -8.32 -6.00 -6.40
C PRO A 351 -8.90 -5.16 -7.55
N SER A 352 -8.98 -5.77 -8.73
CA SER A 352 -9.26 -5.06 -9.99
C SER A 352 -10.75 -5.01 -10.32
N THR A 353 -11.54 -5.94 -9.78
CA THR A 353 -12.97 -6.04 -10.05
C THR A 353 -13.80 -5.79 -8.78
N ILE A 354 -15.06 -5.38 -8.98
CA ILE A 354 -16.01 -5.18 -7.87
C ILE A 354 -16.29 -6.48 -7.14
N ASP A 355 -16.33 -7.61 -7.85
CA ASP A 355 -16.59 -8.91 -7.25
C ASP A 355 -15.40 -9.39 -6.40
N GLU A 356 -14.16 -9.13 -6.82
CA GLU A 356 -12.98 -9.36 -5.99
C GLU A 356 -12.96 -8.44 -4.75
N LEU A 357 -13.30 -7.15 -4.89
CA LEU A 357 -13.42 -6.23 -3.77
C LEU A 357 -14.48 -6.68 -2.75
N LEU A 358 -15.60 -7.26 -3.23
CA LEU A 358 -16.64 -7.84 -2.37
C LEU A 358 -16.17 -9.10 -1.65
N ALA A 359 -15.35 -9.92 -2.30
CA ALA A 359 -14.80 -11.14 -1.73
C ALA A 359 -13.62 -10.87 -0.77
N PHE A 360 -12.91 -9.75 -0.94
CA PHE A 360 -11.66 -9.44 -0.24
C PHE A 360 -11.75 -9.57 1.29
N PRO A 361 -12.76 -9.05 2.01
CA PRO A 361 -12.81 -9.21 3.47
C PRO A 361 -12.93 -10.66 3.94
N ARG A 362 -13.49 -11.55 3.11
CA ARG A 362 -13.62 -12.98 3.42
C ARG A 362 -12.39 -13.77 3.00
N ALA A 363 -11.82 -13.44 1.85
CA ALA A 363 -10.62 -14.09 1.33
C ALA A 363 -9.34 -13.66 2.07
N HIS A 364 -9.30 -12.41 2.53
CA HIS A 364 -8.14 -11.74 3.11
C HIS A 364 -8.49 -11.00 4.42
N PRO A 365 -8.95 -11.73 5.45
CA PRO A 365 -9.49 -11.15 6.67
C PRO A 365 -8.46 -10.38 7.50
N HIS A 366 -7.17 -10.76 7.46
CA HIS A 366 -6.13 -10.13 8.26
C HIS A 366 -5.76 -8.76 7.70
N ALA A 367 -5.53 -8.67 6.38
CA ALA A 367 -5.31 -7.39 5.73
C ALA A 367 -6.51 -6.46 5.88
N TYR A 368 -7.74 -6.96 5.67
CA TYR A 368 -8.94 -6.16 5.84
C TYR A 368 -9.08 -5.58 7.26
N LYS A 369 -8.75 -6.37 8.29
CA LYS A 369 -8.80 -5.95 9.69
C LYS A 369 -7.72 -4.92 10.05
N TRP A 370 -6.50 -5.08 9.56
CA TRP A 370 -5.34 -4.37 10.11
C TRP A 370 -4.74 -3.27 9.23
N MET A 371 -4.81 -3.35 7.89
CA MET A 371 -4.04 -2.47 6.99
C MET A 371 -4.17 -0.97 7.31
N ASN A 372 -5.37 -0.49 7.63
CA ASN A 372 -5.64 0.92 7.91
C ASN A 372 -5.48 1.31 9.39
N ARG A 373 -5.08 0.38 10.26
CA ARG A 373 -4.88 0.63 11.69
C ARG A 373 -3.41 0.93 12.01
N PRO A 374 -3.12 1.67 13.09
CA PRO A 374 -1.75 1.87 13.57
C PRO A 374 -1.06 0.54 13.86
N PHE A 375 0.20 0.39 13.44
CA PHE A 375 1.00 -0.81 13.69
C PHE A 375 1.20 -1.06 15.20
N ALA A 376 1.33 -0.01 15.99
CA ALA A 376 1.41 -0.11 17.44
C ALA A 376 0.20 -0.83 18.08
N GLU A 377 -1.01 -0.69 17.50
CA GLU A 377 -2.19 -1.43 17.98
C GLU A 377 -2.10 -2.93 17.69
N LEU A 378 -1.49 -3.30 16.56
CA LEU A 378 -1.20 -4.70 16.24
C LEU A 378 -0.19 -5.26 17.24
N VAL A 379 0.93 -4.58 17.46
CA VAL A 379 1.96 -5.03 18.41
C VAL A 379 1.38 -5.17 19.82
N ALA A 380 0.65 -4.16 20.31
CA ALA A 380 0.04 -4.16 21.64
C ALA A 380 -1.02 -5.25 21.86
N ALA A 381 -1.61 -5.78 20.78
CA ALA A 381 -2.54 -6.91 20.84
C ALA A 381 -1.84 -8.23 21.19
N HIS A 382 -0.53 -8.34 20.98
CA HIS A 382 0.24 -9.57 21.18
C HIS A 382 1.36 -9.44 22.23
N VAL A 383 2.00 -8.28 22.36
CA VAL A 383 3.18 -8.06 23.21
C VAL A 383 3.06 -6.73 23.96
N ARG A 384 3.51 -6.71 25.22
CA ARG A 384 3.56 -5.49 26.07
C ARG A 384 4.93 -5.15 26.63
N ASP A 385 5.90 -6.06 26.55
CA ASP A 385 7.26 -5.83 27.04
C ASP A 385 7.94 -4.74 26.20
N PRO A 386 8.31 -3.58 26.79
CA PRO A 386 8.95 -2.48 26.06
C PRO A 386 10.25 -2.89 25.36
N ALA A 387 10.99 -3.85 25.91
CA ALA A 387 12.23 -4.32 25.30
C ALA A 387 11.97 -5.12 24.02
N VAL A 388 10.87 -5.87 23.98
CA VAL A 388 10.45 -6.62 22.78
C VAL A 388 9.88 -5.68 21.72
N VAL A 389 9.05 -4.70 22.14
CA VAL A 389 8.52 -3.67 21.24
C VAL A 389 9.65 -2.93 20.54
N ALA A 390 10.69 -2.52 21.27
CA ALA A 390 11.86 -1.86 20.69
C ALA A 390 12.59 -2.71 19.64
N VAL A 391 12.64 -4.04 19.80
CA VAL A 391 13.23 -4.93 18.79
C VAL A 391 12.34 -5.04 17.55
N ILE A 392 11.02 -5.16 17.74
CA ILE A 392 10.03 -5.23 16.64
C ILE A 392 10.04 -3.92 15.82
N ASP A 393 10.14 -2.78 16.50
CA ASP A 393 10.21 -1.46 15.89
C ASP A 393 11.59 -1.15 15.30
N GLY A 394 12.57 -2.07 15.41
CA GLY A 394 13.93 -1.88 14.91
C GLY A 394 14.03 -1.59 13.40
N LEU A 395 13.02 -2.00 12.61
CA LEU A 395 12.91 -1.69 11.19
C LEU A 395 12.07 -0.44 10.88
N ALA A 396 11.50 0.24 11.87
CA ALA A 396 10.67 1.43 11.66
C ALA A 396 11.48 2.58 11.03
N GLY A 397 12.81 2.60 11.19
CA GLY A 397 13.69 3.56 10.51
C GLY A 397 13.61 3.52 8.97
N TYR A 398 13.16 2.42 8.38
CA TYR A 398 12.90 2.36 6.93
C TYR A 398 11.64 3.14 6.51
N ILE A 399 10.81 3.60 7.47
CA ILE A 399 9.49 4.17 7.21
C ILE A 399 9.36 5.55 7.88
N GLY A 400 9.49 6.59 7.06
CA GLY A 400 9.15 7.95 7.47
C GLY A 400 10.12 8.59 8.47
N ASP A 401 9.67 9.67 9.09
CA ASP A 401 10.44 10.59 9.94
C ASP A 401 10.17 10.46 11.44
N GLY A 402 9.37 9.46 11.83
CA GLY A 402 8.93 9.26 13.21
C GLY A 402 7.91 10.31 13.68
N SER A 403 7.45 11.23 12.81
CA SER A 403 6.44 12.22 13.19
C SER A 403 5.03 11.61 13.31
N GLU A 404 4.79 10.47 12.66
CA GLU A 404 3.51 9.77 12.67
C GLU A 404 3.71 8.27 12.94
N PRO A 405 2.86 7.65 13.79
CA PRO A 405 2.87 6.21 13.98
C PRO A 405 2.47 5.51 12.67
N PRO A 406 3.28 4.58 12.15
CA PRO A 406 3.00 3.95 10.85
C PRO A 406 1.74 3.07 10.92
N SER A 407 0.98 3.01 9.82
CA SER A 407 -0.09 2.03 9.68
C SER A 407 0.48 0.63 9.37
N CYS A 408 -0.31 -0.41 9.62
CA CYS A 408 0.09 -1.77 9.27
C CYS A 408 0.39 -1.92 7.77
N ALA A 409 -0.35 -1.24 6.89
CA ALA A 409 -0.10 -1.24 5.44
C ALA A 409 1.29 -0.70 5.05
N ARG A 410 1.93 0.11 5.91
CA ARG A 410 3.29 0.61 5.67
C ARG A 410 4.33 -0.27 6.35
N MET A 411 4.08 -0.68 7.59
CA MET A 411 5.06 -1.44 8.38
C MET A 411 5.19 -2.90 7.95
N VAL A 412 4.08 -3.59 7.66
CA VAL A 412 4.08 -5.02 7.36
C VAL A 412 4.94 -5.37 6.13
N PRO A 413 4.92 -4.62 5.01
CA PRO A 413 5.80 -4.91 3.87
C PRO A 413 7.29 -4.97 4.22
N ILE A 414 7.77 -4.17 5.18
CA ILE A 414 9.18 -4.17 5.60
C ILE A 414 9.57 -5.49 6.30
N PHE A 415 8.63 -6.23 6.89
CA PHE A 415 8.90 -7.59 7.41
C PHE A 415 9.24 -8.59 6.30
N GLY A 416 9.09 -8.23 5.01
CA GLY A 416 9.63 -8.98 3.90
C GLY A 416 11.14 -9.29 4.04
N TYR A 417 11.92 -8.41 4.67
CA TYR A 417 13.34 -8.66 4.98
C TYR A 417 13.54 -9.84 5.95
N TYR A 418 12.61 -10.06 6.88
CA TYR A 418 12.63 -11.24 7.75
C TYR A 418 12.07 -12.48 7.05
N PHE A 419 11.00 -12.33 6.26
CA PHE A 419 10.31 -13.48 5.66
C PHE A 419 11.02 -14.06 4.43
N HIS A 420 11.64 -13.21 3.62
CA HIS A 420 12.24 -13.58 2.35
C HIS A 420 13.76 -13.32 2.30
N GLY A 421 14.26 -12.51 3.23
CA GLY A 421 15.66 -12.12 3.30
C GLY A 421 15.96 -10.87 2.48
N GLY A 422 17.09 -10.28 2.82
CA GLY A 422 17.74 -9.21 2.10
C GLY A 422 18.89 -9.72 1.24
N TYR A 423 19.16 -9.07 0.11
CA TYR A 423 20.18 -9.48 -0.85
C TYR A 423 20.98 -8.29 -1.39
N TYR A 424 22.24 -8.53 -1.73
CA TYR A 424 23.15 -7.57 -2.33
C TYR A 424 23.57 -8.05 -3.72
N PRO A 425 23.52 -7.19 -4.75
CA PRO A 425 23.99 -7.56 -6.08
C PRO A 425 25.52 -7.55 -6.12
N ARG A 426 26.11 -8.70 -6.46
CA ARG A 426 27.56 -8.80 -6.71
C ARG A 426 27.94 -7.82 -7.82
N GLY A 427 29.01 -7.05 -7.60
CA GLY A 427 29.41 -5.92 -8.44
C GLY A 427 28.91 -4.55 -7.95
N GLY A 428 27.98 -4.53 -6.99
CA GLY A 428 27.40 -3.31 -6.42
C GLY A 428 26.02 -2.98 -6.99
N SER A 429 25.35 -2.06 -6.31
CA SER A 429 23.99 -1.60 -6.61
C SER A 429 23.83 -1.06 -8.04
N GLY A 430 24.89 -0.51 -8.65
CA GLY A 430 24.87 -0.02 -10.03
C GLY A 430 24.54 -1.08 -11.08
N VAL A 431 24.90 -2.34 -10.84
CA VAL A 431 24.62 -3.46 -11.78
C VAL A 431 23.11 -3.61 -12.04
N VAL A 432 22.30 -3.25 -11.06
CA VAL A 432 20.84 -3.25 -11.17
C VAL A 432 20.35 -2.20 -12.17
N ALA A 433 20.91 -0.98 -12.10
CA ALA A 433 20.57 0.09 -13.03
C ALA A 433 21.04 -0.27 -14.45
N ASP A 434 22.25 -0.82 -14.58
CA ASP A 434 22.82 -1.25 -15.85
C ASP A 434 21.95 -2.32 -16.53
N ALA A 435 21.45 -3.31 -15.78
CA ALA A 435 20.56 -4.35 -16.30
C ALA A 435 19.23 -3.77 -16.82
N LEU A 436 18.66 -2.77 -16.14
CA LEU A 436 17.44 -2.11 -16.61
C LEU A 436 17.70 -1.22 -17.83
N VAL A 437 18.84 -0.53 -17.90
CA VAL A 437 19.27 0.22 -19.09
C VAL A 437 19.42 -0.71 -20.28
N GLU A 438 20.11 -1.84 -20.12
CA GLU A 438 20.24 -2.88 -21.16
C GLU A 438 18.86 -3.35 -21.63
N ALA A 439 17.93 -3.61 -20.72
CA ALA A 439 16.57 -4.03 -21.06
C ALA A 439 15.79 -2.98 -21.88
N ILE A 440 16.01 -1.69 -21.63
CA ILE A 440 15.39 -0.57 -22.36
C ILE A 440 16.00 -0.48 -23.77
N GLU A 441 17.33 -0.47 -23.88
CA GLU A 441 18.04 -0.32 -25.15
C GLU A 441 17.83 -1.52 -26.07
N ALA A 442 17.74 -2.74 -25.53
CA ALA A 442 17.40 -3.95 -26.28
C ALA A 442 15.99 -3.91 -26.89
N ARG A 443 15.15 -2.95 -26.49
CA ARG A 443 13.78 -2.72 -26.97
C ARG A 443 13.64 -1.38 -27.69
N ASP A 444 14.73 -0.90 -28.30
CA ASP A 444 14.83 0.36 -29.06
C ASP A 444 14.50 1.63 -28.24
N GLY A 445 14.53 1.54 -26.90
CA GLY A 445 14.49 2.69 -26.01
C GLY A 445 15.84 3.40 -25.92
N GLU A 446 15.84 4.66 -25.50
CA GLU A 446 17.05 5.49 -25.42
C GLU A 446 17.25 6.00 -23.99
N VAL A 447 18.47 5.90 -23.46
CA VAL A 447 18.84 6.47 -22.15
C VAL A 447 19.93 7.54 -22.34
N ARG A 448 19.58 8.81 -22.13
CA ARG A 448 20.49 9.96 -22.26
C ARG A 448 20.91 10.48 -20.89
N LEU A 449 22.14 10.16 -20.50
CA LEU A 449 22.80 10.69 -19.31
C LEU A 449 23.34 12.11 -19.56
N LYS A 450 23.74 12.83 -18.51
CA LYS A 450 24.21 14.23 -18.56
C LYS A 450 23.23 15.20 -19.25
N THR A 451 21.96 14.84 -19.27
CA THR A 451 20.91 15.50 -20.02
C THR A 451 19.80 15.92 -19.05
N ALA A 452 20.00 17.05 -18.39
CA ALA A 452 19.04 17.58 -17.43
C ALA A 452 17.78 18.08 -18.15
N VAL A 453 16.60 17.73 -17.62
CA VAL A 453 15.32 18.31 -18.06
C VAL A 453 15.11 19.64 -17.35
N LYS A 454 14.84 20.68 -18.15
CA LYS A 454 14.58 22.04 -17.67
C LYS A 454 13.11 22.31 -17.40
N GLN A 455 12.22 21.75 -18.23
CA GLN A 455 10.78 22.02 -18.13
C GLN A 455 9.95 20.91 -18.81
N ILE A 456 8.74 20.68 -18.33
CA ILE A 456 7.71 19.88 -19.01
C ILE A 456 6.95 20.79 -19.99
N ILE A 457 6.76 20.31 -21.21
CA ILE A 457 5.93 20.95 -22.23
C ILE A 457 4.47 20.65 -21.89
N VAL A 458 3.63 21.67 -21.84
CA VAL A 458 2.19 21.53 -21.57
C VAL A 458 1.39 22.06 -22.75
N GLU A 459 0.49 21.22 -23.28
CA GLU A 459 -0.43 21.57 -24.35
C GLU A 459 -1.83 21.06 -24.02
N ASN A 460 -2.85 21.90 -24.22
CA ASN A 460 -4.25 21.54 -23.96
C ASN A 460 -4.45 20.91 -22.56
N GLY A 461 -3.76 21.43 -21.55
CA GLY A 461 -3.82 20.94 -20.16
C GLY A 461 -3.25 19.54 -19.95
N SER A 462 -2.34 19.08 -20.82
CA SER A 462 -1.70 17.76 -20.72
C SER A 462 -0.20 17.88 -20.96
N ALA A 463 0.60 17.01 -20.34
CA ALA A 463 2.02 16.89 -20.62
C ALA A 463 2.23 16.40 -22.06
N ALA A 464 3.11 17.07 -22.80
CA ALA A 464 3.32 16.89 -24.24
C ALA A 464 4.81 16.78 -24.62
N GLY A 465 5.68 16.47 -23.65
CA GLY A 465 7.12 16.35 -23.84
C GLY A 465 7.93 17.13 -22.80
N VAL A 466 9.22 17.31 -23.10
CA VAL A 466 10.19 17.97 -22.22
C VAL A 466 11.08 18.94 -22.98
N VAL A 467 11.56 19.97 -22.30
CA VAL A 467 12.63 20.87 -22.75
C VAL A 467 13.87 20.53 -21.96
N LEU A 468 14.97 20.24 -22.65
CA LEU A 468 16.27 19.91 -22.05
C LEU A 468 17.03 21.18 -21.66
N ALA A 469 18.08 21.03 -20.86
CA ALA A 469 18.86 22.16 -20.33
C ALA A 469 19.58 22.98 -21.42
N ASP A 470 19.91 22.35 -22.55
CA ASP A 470 20.49 23.00 -23.74
C ASP A 470 19.45 23.70 -24.63
N GLY A 471 18.16 23.55 -24.34
CA GLY A 471 17.05 24.12 -25.10
C GLY A 471 16.43 23.18 -26.13
N GLU A 472 16.97 21.97 -26.34
CA GLU A 472 16.34 20.95 -27.17
C GLU A 472 14.92 20.64 -26.65
N ARG A 473 13.96 20.50 -27.57
CA ARG A 473 12.57 20.18 -27.26
C ARG A 473 12.29 18.78 -27.75
N VAL A 474 11.91 17.89 -26.86
CA VAL A 474 11.54 16.51 -27.17
C VAL A 474 10.04 16.34 -26.95
N ARG A 475 9.29 16.14 -28.02
CA ARG A 475 7.84 15.90 -27.99
C ARG A 475 7.53 14.48 -27.56
N ALA A 476 6.61 14.33 -26.61
CA ALA A 476 6.11 13.04 -26.14
C ALA A 476 4.61 13.06 -25.90
N ARG A 477 3.95 11.91 -25.97
CA ARG A 477 2.49 11.80 -25.72
C ARG A 477 2.16 11.76 -24.23
N ALA A 478 3.12 11.29 -23.43
CA ALA A 478 3.06 11.26 -21.98
C ALA A 478 4.45 11.45 -21.37
N VAL A 479 4.48 11.83 -20.10
CA VAL A 479 5.70 12.00 -19.31
C VAL A 479 5.62 11.18 -18.04
N VAL A 480 6.67 10.41 -17.75
CA VAL A 480 6.90 9.79 -16.45
C VAL A 480 7.95 10.63 -15.73
N SER A 481 7.64 11.19 -14.57
CA SER A 481 8.67 11.80 -13.72
C SER A 481 9.06 10.85 -12.60
N ASN A 482 10.32 10.44 -12.60
CA ASN A 482 10.97 9.80 -11.46
C ASN A 482 11.83 10.79 -10.65
N ALA A 483 11.81 12.07 -11.03
CA ALA A 483 12.41 13.13 -10.23
C ALA A 483 11.60 13.35 -8.93
N ASP A 484 12.17 14.12 -8.00
CA ASP A 484 11.47 14.53 -6.78
C ASP A 484 10.06 15.06 -7.11
N PHE A 485 9.03 14.50 -6.45
CA PHE A 485 7.62 14.79 -6.77
C PHE A 485 7.28 16.27 -6.58
N LYS A 486 7.74 16.85 -5.46
CA LYS A 486 7.50 18.25 -5.12
C LYS A 486 8.13 19.16 -6.16
N ARG A 487 9.39 18.90 -6.52
CA ARG A 487 10.12 19.70 -7.51
C ARG A 487 9.62 19.50 -8.93
N THR A 488 9.17 18.29 -9.28
CA THR A 488 8.53 18.03 -10.57
C THR A 488 7.36 18.99 -10.78
N LEU A 489 6.45 19.09 -9.82
CA LEU A 489 5.25 19.91 -9.97
C LEU A 489 5.50 21.40 -9.73
N LEU A 490 6.43 21.78 -8.86
CA LEU A 490 6.69 23.18 -8.53
C LEU A 490 7.73 23.86 -9.45
N GLU A 491 8.67 23.10 -10.02
CA GLU A 491 9.79 23.65 -10.80
C GLU A 491 9.77 23.23 -12.29
N LEU A 492 9.40 21.98 -12.61
CA LEU A 492 9.41 21.52 -14.02
C LEU A 492 8.09 21.80 -14.74
N VAL A 493 6.97 21.82 -14.04
CA VAL A 493 5.67 22.15 -14.63
C VAL A 493 5.46 23.67 -14.62
N PRO A 494 5.05 24.29 -15.74
CA PRO A 494 4.68 25.70 -15.76
C PRO A 494 3.61 26.02 -14.71
N ALA A 495 3.86 27.05 -13.89
CA ALA A 495 3.00 27.43 -12.78
C ALA A 495 1.52 27.66 -13.14
N ALA A 496 1.24 28.09 -14.37
CA ALA A 496 -0.12 28.32 -14.91
C ALA A 496 -0.85 27.02 -15.31
N ALA A 497 -0.14 25.90 -15.44
CA ALA A 497 -0.71 24.61 -15.81
C ALA A 497 -1.26 23.80 -14.62
N LEU A 498 -1.04 24.27 -13.39
CA LEU A 498 -1.50 23.60 -12.17
C LEU A 498 -2.48 24.49 -11.40
N PRO A 499 -3.53 23.90 -10.78
CA PRO A 499 -4.40 24.62 -9.87
C PRO A 499 -3.59 25.20 -8.70
N ARG A 500 -3.92 26.45 -8.30
CA ARG A 500 -3.22 27.14 -7.21
C ARG A 500 -3.24 26.33 -5.90
N GLY A 501 -4.39 25.77 -5.52
CA GLY A 501 -4.50 24.94 -4.30
C GLY A 501 -3.55 23.75 -4.29
N VAL A 502 -3.40 23.04 -5.42
CA VAL A 502 -2.44 21.92 -5.53
C VAL A 502 -1.01 22.40 -5.33
N ARG A 503 -0.65 23.57 -5.85
CA ARG A 503 0.68 24.15 -5.67
C ARG A 503 0.94 24.56 -4.22
N ASP A 504 -0.05 25.18 -3.58
CA ASP A 504 0.06 25.63 -2.20
C ASP A 504 0.17 24.44 -1.24
N ASP A 505 -0.64 23.38 -1.45
CA ASP A 505 -0.58 22.13 -0.68
C ASP A 505 0.78 21.43 -0.83
N LEU A 506 1.31 21.33 -2.06
CA LEU A 506 2.63 20.73 -2.31
C LEU A 506 3.79 21.56 -1.75
N ALA A 507 3.68 22.89 -1.80
CA ALA A 507 4.67 23.78 -1.20
C ALA A 507 4.75 23.57 0.33
N ALA A 508 3.59 23.39 0.98
CA ALA A 508 3.49 23.11 2.41
C ALA A 508 3.88 21.67 2.79
N ALA A 509 3.71 20.70 1.90
CA ALA A 509 4.00 19.30 2.17
C ALA A 509 5.49 19.07 2.49
N ALA A 510 5.76 18.39 3.61
CA ALA A 510 7.10 18.05 4.03
C ALA A 510 7.68 16.89 3.18
N PRO A 511 8.96 16.98 2.76
CA PRO A 511 9.72 15.81 2.33
C PRO A 511 9.86 14.78 3.45
N ALA A 512 10.21 13.54 3.08
CA ALA A 512 10.60 12.50 4.02
C ALA A 512 11.99 12.76 4.62
N ASN A 513 12.45 11.84 5.45
CA ASN A 513 13.80 11.85 6.01
C ASN A 513 14.90 11.93 4.96
N SER A 514 15.96 12.64 5.33
CA SER A 514 17.28 12.53 4.72
C SER A 514 18.13 11.54 5.51
N CYS A 515 19.38 11.36 5.11
CA CYS A 515 20.40 10.75 5.95
C CYS A 515 21.70 11.55 5.94
N PHE A 516 22.63 11.11 6.78
CA PHE A 516 24.05 11.39 6.71
C PHE A 516 24.77 10.05 6.56
N SER A 517 25.73 9.95 5.66
CA SER A 517 26.56 8.76 5.53
C SER A 517 28.06 9.05 5.55
N VAL A 518 28.82 8.08 6.06
CA VAL A 518 30.28 8.07 6.05
C VAL A 518 30.72 6.79 5.37
N HIS A 519 31.42 6.92 4.25
CA HIS A 519 31.98 5.79 3.51
C HIS A 519 33.47 5.67 3.83
N LEU A 520 33.87 4.51 4.37
CA LEU A 520 35.22 4.22 4.81
C LEU A 520 35.83 3.09 4.00
N GLY A 521 37.05 3.28 3.51
CA GLY A 521 37.93 2.19 3.13
C GLY A 521 38.87 1.90 4.29
N VAL A 522 38.91 0.67 4.77
CA VAL A 522 39.77 0.26 5.90
C VAL A 522 40.77 -0.81 5.46
N ASP A 523 41.91 -0.93 6.13
CA ASP A 523 43.02 -1.84 5.81
C ASP A 523 42.94 -3.21 6.50
N PHE A 524 41.79 -3.52 7.10
CA PHE A 524 41.47 -4.81 7.69
C PHE A 524 40.02 -5.19 7.38
N VAL A 525 39.64 -6.44 7.67
CA VAL A 525 38.25 -6.90 7.58
C VAL A 525 37.69 -7.04 8.99
N PRO A 526 36.82 -6.11 9.45
CA PRO A 526 36.15 -6.25 10.73
C PRO A 526 35.42 -7.59 10.90
N ASP A 527 35.43 -8.10 12.14
CA ASP A 527 34.61 -9.25 12.53
C ASP A 527 33.19 -8.79 12.85
N LEU A 528 32.45 -8.43 11.80
CA LEU A 528 31.08 -7.96 11.87
C LEU A 528 30.28 -8.54 10.69
N GLY A 529 28.96 -8.65 10.87
CA GLY A 529 28.04 -9.01 9.79
C GLY A 529 28.03 -7.98 8.66
N PRO A 530 27.49 -8.33 7.48
CA PRO A 530 27.40 -7.41 6.35
C PRO A 530 26.45 -6.24 6.64
N SER A 531 25.36 -6.44 7.39
CA SER A 531 24.46 -5.37 7.82
C SER A 531 24.28 -5.39 9.34
N THR A 532 24.71 -4.33 10.00
CA THR A 532 24.62 -4.19 11.46
C THR A 532 23.92 -2.90 11.84
N HIS A 533 22.92 -3.01 12.72
CA HIS A 533 22.19 -1.89 13.28
C HIS A 533 22.65 -1.65 14.72
N LEU A 534 23.35 -0.54 14.95
CA LEU A 534 23.78 -0.10 16.26
C LEU A 534 22.75 0.86 16.86
N HIS A 535 22.31 0.62 18.10
CA HIS A 535 21.34 1.49 18.78
C HIS A 535 21.99 2.59 19.64
N ALA A 536 23.14 2.29 20.24
CA ALA A 536 23.87 3.17 21.14
C ALA A 536 25.37 3.17 20.79
N PRO A 537 26.11 4.29 20.94
CA PRO A 537 25.69 5.55 21.57
C PRO A 537 24.77 6.42 20.70
N MET A 538 24.61 6.08 19.42
CA MET A 538 23.59 6.65 18.53
C MET A 538 23.06 5.59 17.55
N PRO A 539 21.82 5.75 17.05
CA PRO A 539 21.30 4.92 15.97
C PRO A 539 22.18 5.03 14.71
N LEU A 540 22.75 3.92 14.27
CA LEU A 540 23.68 3.86 13.15
C LEU A 540 23.54 2.52 12.42
N GLY A 541 23.33 2.57 11.10
CA GLY A 541 23.51 1.41 10.24
C GLY A 541 24.97 1.30 9.80
N ILE A 542 25.53 0.10 9.84
CA ILE A 542 26.87 -0.23 9.36
C ILE A 542 26.70 -1.28 8.26
N ALA A 543 26.95 -0.90 7.02
CA ALA A 543 26.95 -1.82 5.87
C ALA A 543 28.38 -2.12 5.43
N MET A 544 28.80 -3.38 5.58
CA MET A 544 30.07 -3.92 5.12
C MET A 544 29.85 -4.87 3.94
N MET A 545 29.46 -4.30 2.79
CA MET A 545 29.10 -5.12 1.63
C MET A 545 30.30 -5.86 1.00
N SER A 546 31.54 -5.51 1.37
CA SER A 546 32.72 -6.33 1.02
C SER A 546 32.72 -7.72 1.64
N LYS A 547 31.88 -8.01 2.65
CA LYS A 547 31.64 -9.39 3.12
C LYS A 547 30.82 -10.21 2.13
N CYS A 548 29.86 -9.59 1.46
CA CYS A 548 29.05 -10.23 0.42
C CYS A 548 29.83 -10.29 -0.90
N ASP A 549 30.52 -9.20 -1.25
CA ASP A 549 31.36 -9.13 -2.45
C ASP A 549 32.78 -8.62 -2.13
N PRO A 550 33.73 -9.54 -1.91
CA PRO A 550 35.12 -9.19 -1.63
C PRO A 550 35.81 -8.35 -2.71
N THR A 551 35.27 -8.28 -3.94
CA THR A 551 35.84 -7.44 -5.01
C THR A 551 35.64 -5.96 -4.80
N ALA A 552 34.82 -5.56 -3.80
CA ALA A 552 34.56 -4.16 -3.51
C ALA A 552 35.74 -3.44 -2.81
N ALA A 553 36.70 -4.21 -2.27
CA ALA A 553 37.88 -3.70 -1.59
C ALA A 553 39.15 -4.49 -2.02
N PRO A 554 40.36 -3.95 -1.81
CA PRO A 554 41.59 -4.72 -1.97
C PRO A 554 41.63 -5.96 -1.06
N PRO A 555 42.43 -6.99 -1.37
CA PRO A 555 42.63 -8.14 -0.48
C PRO A 555 43.08 -7.69 0.91
N GLY A 556 42.39 -8.18 1.95
CA GLY A 556 42.65 -7.82 3.35
C GLY A 556 41.98 -6.52 3.81
N HIS A 557 41.39 -5.74 2.90
CA HIS A 557 40.69 -4.50 3.20
C HIS A 557 39.17 -4.70 3.21
N ALA A 558 38.43 -3.73 3.73
CA ALA A 558 36.96 -3.70 3.65
C ALA A 558 36.45 -2.29 3.32
N ILE A 559 35.19 -2.24 2.87
CA ILE A 559 34.41 -1.00 2.81
C ILE A 559 33.37 -0.99 3.92
N LEU A 560 33.14 0.17 4.52
CA LEU A 560 32.07 0.40 5.48
C LEU A 560 31.25 1.61 5.06
N SER A 561 29.93 1.46 4.98
CA SER A 561 28.99 2.57 4.85
C SER A 561 28.27 2.75 6.19
N LEU A 562 28.63 3.80 6.92
CA LEU A 562 27.94 4.20 8.14
C LEU A 562 26.78 5.12 7.76
N ILE A 563 25.56 4.84 8.20
CA ILE A 563 24.35 5.57 7.80
C ILE A 563 23.54 5.95 9.03
N ALA A 564 23.30 7.25 9.20
CA ALA A 564 22.40 7.81 10.21
C ALA A 564 21.24 8.52 9.51
N LEU A 565 20.00 8.19 9.89
CA LEU A 565 18.83 8.92 9.40
C LEU A 565 18.80 10.32 10.02
N VAL A 566 18.42 11.30 9.22
CA VAL A 566 18.31 12.71 9.62
C VAL A 566 16.86 13.14 9.39
N PRO A 567 16.08 13.37 10.46
CA PRO A 567 14.71 13.87 10.37
C PRO A 567 14.60 15.11 9.50
N HIS A 568 13.47 15.32 8.80
CA HIS A 568 13.32 16.45 7.89
C HIS A 568 13.59 17.81 8.57
N ASP A 569 13.16 18.00 9.82
CA ASP A 569 13.41 19.23 10.58
C ASP A 569 14.90 19.47 10.86
N GLU A 570 15.65 18.41 11.17
CA GLU A 570 17.11 18.50 11.29
C GLU A 570 17.77 18.67 9.93
N ALA A 571 17.28 17.99 8.88
CA ALA A 571 17.81 18.09 7.52
C ALA A 571 17.76 19.54 7.01
N LYS A 572 16.68 20.28 7.30
CA LYS A 572 16.57 21.72 6.99
C LYS A 572 17.70 22.55 7.58
N SER A 573 18.20 22.20 8.76
CA SER A 573 19.31 22.93 9.40
C SER A 573 20.65 22.76 8.68
N TRP A 574 20.80 21.79 7.78
CA TRP A 574 22.00 21.63 6.93
C TRP A 574 22.03 22.60 5.75
N PHE A 575 20.93 23.29 5.47
CA PHE A 575 20.78 24.27 4.40
C PHE A 575 20.85 25.70 4.96
N PRO A 576 21.22 26.70 4.13
CA PRO A 576 21.24 28.09 4.55
C PRO A 576 19.83 28.58 4.90
N GLN A 577 19.66 29.10 6.11
CA GLN A 577 18.35 29.53 6.64
C GLN A 577 17.83 30.80 5.96
N GLU A 578 18.72 31.75 5.69
CA GLU A 578 18.35 33.08 5.15
C GLU A 578 17.81 33.04 3.71
N SER A 579 18.17 32.01 2.93
CA SER A 579 17.75 31.86 1.52
C SER A 579 16.67 30.80 1.30
N GLY A 580 16.02 30.34 2.38
CA GLY A 580 15.02 29.26 2.30
C GLY A 580 15.58 27.95 1.74
N GLY A 581 16.89 27.73 1.89
CA GLY A 581 17.59 26.54 1.45
C GLY A 581 17.95 26.47 -0.04
N ASN A 582 17.68 27.49 -0.87
CA ASN A 582 17.97 27.45 -2.30
C ASN A 582 19.42 27.82 -2.67
N ASP A 583 20.14 28.52 -1.79
CA ASP A 583 21.52 28.95 -2.05
C ASP A 583 22.57 28.04 -1.41
N TRP A 584 22.35 26.72 -1.50
CA TRP A 584 23.23 25.74 -0.87
C TRP A 584 24.58 25.55 -1.59
N LYS A 585 24.72 26.07 -2.82
CA LYS A 585 25.91 25.83 -3.68
C LYS A 585 27.16 26.50 -3.13
N GLU A 586 27.05 27.74 -2.67
CA GLU A 586 28.17 28.43 -2.01
C GLU A 586 28.30 27.95 -0.58
N TRP A 587 27.19 27.84 0.13
CA TRP A 587 27.12 27.32 1.50
C TRP A 587 27.86 26.00 1.71
N ARG A 588 27.71 25.01 0.82
CA ARG A 588 28.38 23.70 0.96
C ARG A 588 29.92 23.74 0.87
N ARG A 589 30.50 24.92 0.60
CA ARG A 589 31.93 25.18 0.55
C ARG A 589 32.39 26.09 1.69
N SER A 590 31.48 26.57 2.54
CA SER A 590 31.81 27.38 3.71
C SER A 590 32.54 26.54 4.75
N GLU A 591 33.41 27.18 5.53
CA GLU A 591 34.12 26.53 6.63
C GLU A 591 33.15 25.97 7.67
N ASP A 592 32.06 26.69 7.98
CA ASP A 592 31.06 26.24 8.95
C ASP A 592 30.36 24.96 8.52
N TYR A 593 29.97 24.85 7.25
CA TYR A 593 29.37 23.63 6.72
C TYR A 593 30.37 22.47 6.74
N LEU A 594 31.62 22.71 6.32
CA LEU A 594 32.64 21.67 6.28
C LEU A 594 33.00 21.16 7.67
N ARG A 595 33.19 22.07 8.64
CA ARG A 595 33.44 21.75 10.05
C ARG A 595 32.30 20.93 10.64
N ARG A 596 31.04 21.37 10.47
CA ARG A 596 29.86 20.63 10.95
C ARG A 596 29.77 19.23 10.33
N LYS A 597 30.10 19.11 9.05
CA LYS A 597 30.08 17.83 8.33
C LYS A 597 31.14 16.88 8.89
N GLU A 598 32.35 17.37 9.13
CA GLU A 598 33.44 16.63 9.75
C GLU A 598 33.08 16.17 11.17
N GLU A 599 32.61 17.07 12.03
CA GLU A 599 32.19 16.78 13.41
C GLU A 599 31.09 15.70 13.46
N PHE A 600 30.11 15.74 12.55
CA PHE A 600 29.06 14.73 12.50
C PHE A 600 29.61 13.37 12.07
N GLY A 601 30.48 13.35 11.06
CA GLY A 601 31.14 12.13 10.60
C GLY A 601 32.05 11.52 11.68
N ASP A 602 32.79 12.34 12.43
CA ASP A 602 33.64 11.90 13.54
C ASP A 602 32.82 11.22 14.64
N ARG A 603 31.67 11.80 14.98
CA ARG A 603 30.72 11.19 15.93
C ARG A 603 30.21 9.83 15.45
N MET A 604 29.91 9.68 14.16
CA MET A 604 29.49 8.40 13.59
C MET A 604 30.61 7.36 13.62
N ILE A 605 31.86 7.75 13.32
CA ILE A 605 33.02 6.86 13.41
C ILE A 605 33.25 6.43 14.86
N ALA A 606 33.21 7.36 15.82
CA ALA A 606 33.34 7.05 17.24
C ALA A 606 32.23 6.10 17.72
N ALA A 607 31.00 6.26 17.23
CA ALA A 607 29.92 5.32 17.51
C ALA A 607 30.19 3.93 16.90
N ALA A 608 30.60 3.87 15.63
CA ALA A 608 30.94 2.61 14.96
C ALA A 608 32.12 1.88 15.64
N GLU A 609 33.08 2.63 16.19
CA GLU A 609 34.24 2.09 16.90
C GLU A 609 33.85 1.32 18.18
N THR A 610 32.66 1.57 18.75
CA THR A 610 32.13 0.76 19.87
C THR A 610 31.79 -0.68 19.46
N ALA A 611 31.48 -0.91 18.18
CA ALA A 611 31.25 -2.24 17.61
C ALA A 611 32.48 -2.77 16.86
N ILE A 612 33.39 -1.89 16.43
CA ILE A 612 34.61 -2.20 15.68
C ILE A 612 35.81 -1.55 16.39
N PRO A 613 36.36 -2.18 17.45
CA PRO A 613 37.44 -1.57 18.23
C PRO A 613 38.65 -1.20 17.36
N GLY A 614 39.17 0.02 17.54
CA GLY A 614 40.33 0.53 16.80
C GLY A 614 40.02 1.03 15.39
N LEU A 615 38.74 1.09 14.98
CA LEU A 615 38.31 1.48 13.63
C LEU A 615 39.03 2.73 13.12
N SER A 616 39.10 3.80 13.93
CA SER A 616 39.68 5.08 13.52
C SER A 616 41.15 5.00 13.11
N GLN A 617 41.91 4.04 13.64
CA GLN A 617 43.34 3.86 13.34
C GLN A 617 43.59 3.18 11.98
N HIS A 618 42.55 2.56 11.41
CA HIS A 618 42.63 1.70 10.23
C HIS A 618 41.96 2.32 9.00
N ILE A 619 41.52 3.58 9.06
CA ILE A 619 40.87 4.28 7.96
C ILE A 619 41.91 4.70 6.92
N VAL A 620 41.82 4.13 5.72
CA VAL A 620 42.63 4.47 4.53
C VAL A 620 41.96 5.53 3.68
N TYR A 621 40.63 5.49 3.62
CA TYR A 621 39.83 6.43 2.85
C TYR A 621 38.57 6.79 3.61
N ARG A 622 38.16 8.07 3.56
CA ARG A 622 36.91 8.56 4.10
C ARG A 622 36.24 9.52 3.14
N THR A 623 34.93 9.41 3.00
CA THR A 623 34.09 10.47 2.44
C THR A 623 32.74 10.54 3.13
N ASP A 624 32.31 11.77 3.38
CA ASP A 624 31.08 12.03 4.11
C ASP A 624 30.01 12.55 3.13
N ALA A 625 28.74 12.21 3.34
CA ALA A 625 27.59 12.71 2.57
C ALA A 625 26.51 13.21 3.54
N SER A 626 26.09 14.47 3.36
CA SER A 626 25.07 15.12 4.19
C SER A 626 23.75 15.27 3.41
N PRO A 627 22.68 15.79 4.03
CA PRO A 627 21.45 16.15 3.30
C PRO A 627 21.70 17.04 2.06
N VAL A 628 22.67 17.95 2.12
CA VAL A 628 23.04 18.81 0.98
C VAL A 628 23.71 17.99 -0.15
N THR A 629 24.44 16.92 0.19
CA THR A 629 24.99 16.00 -0.80
C THR A 629 23.88 15.33 -1.60
N TYR A 630 22.84 14.80 -0.93
CA TYR A 630 21.72 14.14 -1.60
C TYR A 630 20.85 15.11 -2.41
N ALA A 631 20.62 16.33 -1.90
CA ALA A 631 19.94 17.38 -2.66
C ALA A 631 20.70 17.75 -3.95
N ARG A 632 22.03 17.65 -3.94
CA ARG A 632 22.86 17.93 -5.11
C ARG A 632 22.83 16.82 -6.15
N TYR A 633 23.03 15.57 -5.74
CA TYR A 633 23.19 14.46 -6.68
C TYR A 633 21.85 13.92 -7.18
N ASP A 634 20.88 13.75 -6.28
CA ASP A 634 19.58 13.16 -6.60
C ASP A 634 18.49 14.21 -6.86
N TRP A 635 18.84 15.50 -6.72
CA TRP A 635 17.93 16.63 -6.90
C TRP A 635 16.72 16.55 -5.95
N ALA A 636 16.88 15.90 -4.80
CA ALA A 636 15.84 15.67 -3.80
C ALA A 636 15.61 16.89 -2.89
N SER A 637 14.35 17.17 -2.57
CA SER A 637 13.95 18.25 -1.67
C SER A 637 14.57 18.03 -0.28
N PHE A 638 15.41 18.95 0.16
CA PHE A 638 16.15 18.87 1.43
C PHE A 638 16.94 17.55 1.63
N GLY A 639 17.34 16.90 0.53
CA GLY A 639 18.09 15.64 0.58
C GLY A 639 17.27 14.41 0.96
N ALA A 640 15.94 14.48 0.90
CA ALA A 640 15.08 13.37 1.29
C ALA A 640 15.36 12.11 0.46
N ILE A 641 15.73 11.01 1.14
CA ILE A 641 16.09 9.74 0.50
C ILE A 641 14.87 8.83 0.26
N TYR A 642 13.71 9.20 0.82
CA TYR A 642 12.46 8.45 0.75
C TYR A 642 11.30 9.24 0.12
N GLY A 643 11.62 10.31 -0.61
CA GLY A 643 10.63 11.14 -1.31
C GLY A 643 9.82 12.02 -0.37
N MET A 644 8.49 11.85 -0.36
CA MET A 644 7.57 12.67 0.45
C MET A 644 7.23 12.02 1.80
N SER A 645 6.94 12.84 2.81
CA SER A 645 6.33 12.37 4.04
C SER A 645 4.96 11.74 3.75
N THR A 646 4.46 10.91 4.65
CA THR A 646 3.19 10.17 4.49
C THR A 646 2.04 11.08 4.04
N ALA A 647 1.89 12.22 4.70
CA ALA A 647 0.83 13.18 4.42
C ALA A 647 0.96 13.82 3.03
N GLY A 648 2.18 13.94 2.50
CA GLY A 648 2.48 14.52 1.19
C GLY A 648 2.52 13.52 0.04
N GLN A 649 2.37 12.22 0.30
CA GLN A 649 2.43 11.19 -0.74
C GLN A 649 1.19 11.22 -1.64
N LEU A 650 1.43 11.06 -2.94
CA LEU A 650 0.38 10.93 -3.94
C LEU A 650 -0.25 9.54 -3.88
N LYS A 651 -1.58 9.44 -3.83
CA LYS A 651 -2.29 8.16 -3.98
C LYS A 651 -2.38 7.81 -5.46
N GLY A 652 -1.76 6.69 -5.85
CA GLY A 652 -1.62 6.28 -7.25
C GLY A 652 -0.49 7.03 -7.96
N SER A 653 -0.39 6.88 -9.29
CA SER A 653 0.71 7.48 -10.07
C SER A 653 0.31 8.74 -10.86
N LYS A 654 -0.99 8.99 -11.07
CA LYS A 654 -1.48 10.10 -11.90
C LYS A 654 -1.43 11.42 -11.16
N THR A 655 -0.91 12.47 -11.80
CA THR A 655 -0.87 13.83 -11.23
C THR A 655 -2.08 14.69 -11.64
N ALA A 656 -2.14 15.91 -11.09
CA ALA A 656 -3.10 16.95 -11.49
C ALA A 656 -2.98 17.36 -12.97
N LEU A 657 -1.80 17.18 -13.58
CA LEU A 657 -1.57 17.41 -15.00
C LEU A 657 -1.82 16.10 -15.77
N ARG A 658 -2.71 16.15 -16.78
CA ARG A 658 -3.01 14.96 -17.59
C ARG A 658 -1.76 14.45 -18.30
N HIS A 659 -1.66 13.13 -18.44
CA HIS A 659 -0.54 12.42 -19.08
C HIS A 659 0.83 12.62 -18.39
N LEU A 660 0.86 13.21 -17.19
CA LEU A 660 2.01 13.20 -16.31
C LEU A 660 1.77 12.22 -15.15
N VAL A 661 2.61 11.20 -15.08
CA VAL A 661 2.63 10.22 -13.98
C VAL A 661 3.93 10.30 -13.20
N ILE A 662 3.91 9.89 -11.94
CA ILE A 662 5.07 9.84 -11.05
C ILE A 662 5.50 8.38 -10.83
N ALA A 663 6.80 8.17 -10.88
CA ALA A 663 7.48 6.97 -10.41
C ALA A 663 8.43 7.33 -9.25
N GLY A 664 8.80 6.35 -8.43
CA GLY A 664 9.74 6.53 -7.32
C GLY A 664 9.07 6.88 -5.98
N GLY A 665 9.80 7.62 -5.13
CA GLY A 665 9.41 7.89 -3.73
C GLY A 665 8.23 8.85 -3.53
N GLY A 666 7.58 9.31 -4.61
CA GLY A 666 6.46 10.26 -4.53
C GLY A 666 5.10 9.65 -4.14
N ASN A 667 4.91 8.34 -4.27
CA ASN A 667 3.58 7.70 -4.16
C ASN A 667 3.51 6.38 -3.36
N ILE A 668 4.50 5.48 -3.44
CA ILE A 668 4.47 4.16 -2.75
C ILE A 668 5.42 4.14 -1.53
N GLY A 669 6.51 4.91 -1.54
CA GLY A 669 7.40 5.11 -0.39
C GLY A 669 8.86 4.73 -0.60
N ALA A 670 9.50 4.28 0.48
CA ALA A 670 10.95 4.11 0.65
C ALA A 670 11.48 2.75 0.16
N GLY A 671 12.70 2.74 -0.37
CA GLY A 671 13.44 1.51 -0.71
C GLY A 671 13.25 1.04 -2.16
N VAL A 672 14.13 0.12 -2.59
CA VAL A 672 14.23 -0.30 -4.00
C VAL A 672 12.97 -1.03 -4.46
N GLU A 673 12.46 -1.98 -3.69
CA GLU A 673 11.23 -2.72 -4.03
C GLU A 673 10.02 -1.78 -4.18
N ALA A 674 9.89 -0.79 -3.29
CA ALA A 674 8.81 0.19 -3.34
C ALA A 674 8.88 1.05 -4.61
N VAL A 675 10.07 1.48 -5.03
CA VAL A 675 10.21 2.27 -6.26
C VAL A 675 10.06 1.43 -7.53
N VAL A 676 10.40 0.14 -7.49
CA VAL A 676 10.05 -0.83 -8.56
C VAL A 676 8.54 -0.93 -8.70
N ILE A 677 7.81 -1.14 -7.60
CA ILE A 677 6.33 -1.17 -7.57
C ILE A 677 5.76 0.16 -8.09
N SER A 678 6.33 1.29 -7.68
CA SER A 678 5.92 2.62 -8.14
C SER A 678 6.09 2.81 -9.65
N GLY A 679 7.26 2.43 -10.19
CA GLY A 679 7.53 2.47 -11.62
C GLY A 679 6.59 1.58 -12.43
N ALA A 680 6.34 0.37 -11.95
CA ALA A 680 5.39 -0.55 -12.57
C ALA A 680 3.96 0.01 -12.58
N ASN A 681 3.51 0.61 -11.47
CA ASN A 681 2.21 1.27 -11.39
C ASN A 681 2.13 2.54 -12.27
N ALA A 682 3.23 3.27 -12.45
CA ALA A 682 3.29 4.40 -13.38
C ALA A 682 3.11 3.95 -14.83
N ALA A 683 3.74 2.84 -15.22
CA ALA A 683 3.55 2.23 -16.53
C ALA A 683 2.11 1.72 -16.73
N GLU A 684 1.54 1.02 -15.74
CA GLU A 684 0.14 0.57 -15.72
C GLU A 684 -0.85 1.75 -15.85
N ALA A 685 -0.56 2.88 -15.22
CA ALA A 685 -1.40 4.08 -15.28
C ALA A 685 -1.45 4.70 -16.69
N LEU A 686 -0.39 4.54 -17.49
CA LEU A 686 -0.33 4.97 -18.89
C LEU A 686 -0.87 3.90 -19.85
N VAL A 687 -0.64 2.62 -19.55
CA VAL A 687 -1.08 1.48 -20.37
C VAL A 687 -1.84 0.48 -19.47
N PRO A 688 -3.15 0.66 -19.25
CA PRO A 688 -3.93 -0.22 -18.40
C PRO A 688 -3.90 -1.68 -18.87
N GLY A 689 -3.75 -2.60 -17.93
CA GLY A 689 -3.60 -4.04 -18.15
C GLY A 689 -2.17 -4.48 -18.50
N LEU A 690 -1.18 -3.59 -18.49
CA LEU A 690 0.21 -3.91 -18.83
C LEU A 690 0.83 -4.93 -17.87
N LEU A 691 0.55 -4.83 -16.57
CA LEU A 691 1.10 -5.73 -15.55
C LEU A 691 0.46 -7.12 -15.59
N ALA A 692 -0.78 -7.20 -16.05
CA ALA A 692 -1.49 -8.47 -16.21
C ALA A 692 -1.09 -9.23 -17.49
N ARG A 693 -0.43 -8.56 -18.45
CA ARG A 693 0.11 -9.23 -19.64
C ARG A 693 1.30 -10.08 -19.21
N ALA A 694 1.21 -11.39 -19.41
CA ALA A 694 2.38 -12.25 -19.38
C ALA A 694 3.36 -11.75 -20.45
N GLY A 695 4.60 -11.43 -20.08
CA GLY A 695 5.66 -11.19 -21.05
C GLY A 695 5.69 -12.38 -22.01
N SER A 696 5.63 -12.12 -23.31
CA SER A 696 5.80 -13.19 -24.30
C SER A 696 7.09 -13.92 -23.95
N GLU A 697 7.02 -15.23 -23.68
CA GLU A 697 8.12 -16.19 -23.43
C GLU A 697 8.46 -16.57 -21.97
N ALA A 698 7.93 -15.91 -20.93
CA ALA A 698 8.39 -16.16 -19.55
C ALA A 698 7.92 -17.48 -18.87
N THR A 699 7.02 -18.26 -19.49
CA THR A 699 6.49 -19.51 -18.91
C THR A 699 7.39 -20.73 -19.07
N ALA A 700 8.48 -20.66 -19.85
CA ALA A 700 9.36 -21.81 -20.10
C ALA A 700 10.53 -21.96 -19.11
N SER A 701 10.90 -20.92 -18.36
CA SER A 701 12.18 -20.86 -17.61
C SER A 701 12.05 -20.93 -16.08
N ILE A 702 10.83 -20.95 -15.53
CA ILE A 702 10.60 -21.01 -14.06
C ILE A 702 11.15 -22.29 -13.42
N SER A 703 11.43 -23.35 -14.20
CA SER A 703 11.99 -24.61 -13.69
C SER A 703 13.50 -24.59 -13.40
N LEU A 704 14.24 -23.53 -13.75
CA LEU A 704 15.72 -23.54 -13.75
C LEU A 704 16.40 -22.68 -12.66
N LEU A 705 15.65 -22.01 -11.80
CA LEU A 705 16.20 -21.11 -10.75
C LEU A 705 16.11 -21.67 -9.33
N THR A 706 15.93 -22.98 -9.14
CA THR A 706 16.19 -23.60 -7.84
C THR A 706 17.69 -23.53 -7.56
N PRO A 707 18.14 -22.94 -6.42
CA PRO A 707 19.50 -23.11 -5.97
C PRO A 707 19.75 -24.61 -5.81
N LYS A 708 20.76 -25.16 -6.48
CA LYS A 708 21.25 -26.50 -6.16
C LYS A 708 21.70 -26.46 -4.70
N SER A 709 20.91 -27.02 -3.80
CA SER A 709 21.37 -27.30 -2.45
C SER A 709 22.59 -28.20 -2.59
N HIS A 710 23.77 -27.70 -2.18
CA HIS A 710 24.90 -28.55 -1.91
C HIS A 710 24.56 -29.34 -0.65
N ALA A 711 23.90 -30.48 -0.82
CA ALA A 711 23.98 -31.55 0.14
C ALA A 711 25.43 -32.06 0.12
N PRO A 712 26.11 -32.21 1.27
CA PRO A 712 27.45 -32.75 1.29
C PRO A 712 27.42 -34.19 0.77
N ASP A 713 28.30 -34.48 -0.18
CA ASP A 713 28.42 -35.79 -0.81
C ASP A 713 28.78 -36.84 0.25
N LYS A 714 28.15 -38.01 0.14
CA LYS A 714 28.27 -39.10 1.12
C LYS A 714 29.60 -39.85 1.05
N ALA A 715 30.55 -39.37 0.24
CA ALA A 715 31.84 -40.03 -0.02
C ALA A 715 32.96 -39.66 0.97
N ASP A 716 32.81 -38.60 1.79
CA ASP A 716 33.90 -38.13 2.68
C ASP A 716 33.87 -38.68 4.13
N ARG A 717 33.20 -39.82 4.37
CA ARG A 717 33.16 -40.47 5.70
C ARG A 717 34.06 -41.69 5.89
N GLU A 718 34.91 -42.04 4.91
CA GLU A 718 35.83 -43.19 5.04
C GLU A 718 37.33 -42.86 5.07
N ALA A 719 37.74 -41.58 5.06
CA ALA A 719 39.15 -41.20 5.11
C ALA A 719 39.66 -40.72 6.49
N VAL A 720 38.97 -41.06 7.59
CA VAL A 720 39.48 -40.83 8.96
C VAL A 720 39.43 -42.14 9.75
N ARG A 721 40.17 -43.14 9.25
CA ARG A 721 40.75 -44.24 10.02
C ARG A 721 41.99 -44.75 9.27
N CYS A 722 43.10 -44.02 9.43
CA CYS A 722 44.46 -44.53 9.47
C CYS A 722 45.38 -43.46 10.05
#